data_AF-A0AAJ7S597-F1
#
_entry.id   AF-A0AAJ7S597-F1
#
_cell.length_a   1.000
_cell.length_b   1.000
_cell.length_c   1.000
_cell.angle_alpha   90.00
_cell.angle_beta   90.00
_cell.angle_gamma   90.00
#
_symmetry.space_group_name_H-M   'P 1'
#
loop_
_entity.id
_entity.type
_entity.pdbx_description
1 polymer ?
#
loop_
_entity_poly.entity_id
_entity_poly.type
_entity_poly.pdbx_seq_one_letter_code
_entity_poly.pdbx_strand_id
1 'polypeptide(L)'
;MSLHTSKLVVMLYFHPPQAVTIGTISKHKWIKKCLKKEFQSNIEKFLEEDMNNADIVDKMIHSKEMSALVNSMRTTIVEQSVSRSVSTSVFDSRPQSSFSCISDQTSEDWNSPLNNEEYYNVILDKISQDKPAHVRLAGYEIFLKSELSNLNNNPIWDSLQSALLAGLTDDSRPIFEASLQVHAKLLTCLQSHDVYSNLLTAFDAQYHSQKTFEILPTLIAGINFKFFLHERVFRIIHLMLRYHEEKLKTARNPDKTIEELIEQFITFLSTHEFANTTQPKAMNILNIVSVLEPRADWSRKWIVSLATRRMFLTALGKSPTLLQQIMHHVQKGLAEPPHSMSVSIYDDPMEVIINGNTVKTVTYLHCLCFVSQLCAYEAGRKLLTENTFEVPFSIPEFLTACLRGLNKLSTETLTGVHEVSCYALQFILDKPTILYDNEFYHIALCHLQSLSENNVRIWPHTLNIILHMLDTVDGSRFLISQCKEHTVNFEKSLSKCPAMFIIIIASNTLRQPFSIMNLEYLLKLFEVIQKLFDVFDVYEIVQLKVEREFYPAVSYFYKKLDKSYLENENKAQQINSAVNALLLKMVSIPFGLKALVQQTTVFQELIEGSVTPLRTSWTSIEVVNFVTSAASFQLGYNVIANLASHVLSTLLSDACQILEDPCHFHDPWDHENIQKLLQTLTLFSLNFKCFSAFMTNVKDSYNEEQNYPLNLPKLFNDSVNPESNYHYLGLLSLNAVISNLNVCLYLLELLNFQNILLEFQQFDAKEDGEMSVKYIDDYTLIRHKILSKTYFVNIKNEEEETSKSEEYDLPMLPPPKFDNENVPLEDEYETELEYSLRADTPGLLDSDWVEQIREAYKASQEPTKNTVLIQLLDKMHKAIPTSEWGEHFEWEENVSSSTDSWFTEEIHGIDFVLYYAEQNDILNNTTENKERLQEFINACYAFIQYERPKKFDGFDWFLSTVFIICEGNIERCKTFITQLIQFPITMFLWPNLGKVVDKYTREECGIQFTFMQLLESIVSTELAHTKFALKSTSGMNWSLICNSMVLQCFWGFLPWSEIKHFIAVCVLFSPDYIIYYCASLLNHCQRAIMENVTARRIWPDYIDFEDYRCHHYFKFMDMLDKRYGNKILPKFALKGFS
;
A
#
# COMPACT_ATOMS: atom_id res chain seq x y z
N MET A 1 -36.29 -3.81 -25.60
CA MET A 1 -36.92 -3.93 -24.27
C MET A 1 -36.61 -5.23 -23.51
N SER A 2 -36.74 -6.45 -24.07
CA SER A 2 -36.50 -7.69 -23.31
C SER A 2 -35.03 -7.88 -22.87
N LEU A 3 -34.07 -7.45 -23.70
CA LEU A 3 -32.64 -7.45 -23.37
C LEU A 3 -32.30 -6.54 -22.17
N HIS A 4 -33.01 -5.42 -22.02
CA HIS A 4 -32.86 -4.48 -20.89
C HIS A 4 -33.57 -4.94 -19.63
N THR A 5 -34.74 -5.60 -19.75
CA THR A 5 -35.36 -6.23 -18.58
C THR A 5 -34.46 -7.33 -18.02
N SER A 6 -33.72 -8.02 -18.88
CA SER A 6 -32.75 -9.04 -18.51
C SER A 6 -31.48 -8.44 -17.87
N LYS A 7 -30.88 -7.38 -18.43
CA LYS A 7 -29.73 -6.68 -17.83
C LYS A 7 -30.07 -6.01 -16.47
N LEU A 8 -31.23 -5.38 -16.34
CA LEU A 8 -31.65 -4.72 -15.10
C LEU A 8 -31.90 -5.73 -13.97
N VAL A 9 -32.37 -6.94 -14.31
CA VAL A 9 -32.58 -8.01 -13.34
C VAL A 9 -31.31 -8.78 -13.02
N VAL A 10 -30.37 -8.90 -13.96
CA VAL A 10 -29.01 -9.36 -13.64
C VAL A 10 -28.31 -8.37 -12.69
N MET A 11 -28.46 -7.06 -12.88
CA MET A 11 -27.97 -6.05 -11.93
C MET A 11 -28.61 -6.15 -10.53
N LEU A 12 -29.89 -6.52 -10.46
CA LEU A 12 -30.62 -6.69 -9.19
C LEU A 12 -30.34 -8.04 -8.48
N TYR A 13 -29.75 -9.02 -9.18
CA TYR A 13 -29.37 -10.32 -8.61
C TYR A 13 -27.94 -10.35 -8.04
N PHE A 14 -27.07 -9.40 -8.40
CA PHE A 14 -25.62 -9.49 -8.14
C PHE A 14 -25.05 -8.44 -7.17
N HIS A 15 -25.86 -7.64 -6.48
CA HIS A 15 -25.41 -6.81 -5.34
C HIS A 15 -26.28 -7.09 -4.09
N PRO A 16 -25.70 -7.39 -2.91
CA PRO A 16 -26.47 -7.50 -1.68
C PRO A 16 -26.87 -6.08 -1.24
N PRO A 17 -28.13 -5.90 -0.81
CA PRO A 17 -28.32 -5.85 0.63
C PRO A 17 -29.52 -6.68 1.10
N GLN A 18 -29.55 -6.83 2.41
CA GLN A 18 -30.46 -7.64 3.21
C GLN A 18 -31.94 -7.47 2.83
N ALA A 19 -32.66 -8.60 2.92
CA ALA A 19 -34.10 -8.70 3.03
C ALA A 19 -34.96 -8.22 1.85
N VAL A 20 -34.90 -8.89 0.69
CA VAL A 20 -36.09 -9.03 -0.18
C VAL A 20 -36.03 -10.35 -0.94
N THR A 21 -36.84 -11.33 -0.55
CA THR A 21 -37.23 -12.41 -1.46
C THR A 21 -38.74 -12.60 -1.41
N ILE A 22 -39.31 -12.90 -2.59
CA ILE A 22 -40.73 -13.09 -2.93
C ILE A 22 -41.40 -11.81 -3.48
N GLY A 23 -41.53 -11.76 -4.81
CA GLY A 23 -42.21 -10.70 -5.58
C GLY A 23 -41.60 -10.35 -6.95
N THR A 24 -40.60 -11.09 -7.44
CA THR A 24 -39.78 -10.71 -8.62
C THR A 24 -40.53 -10.79 -9.97
N ILE A 25 -41.51 -11.68 -10.13
CA ILE A 25 -42.28 -11.82 -11.39
C ILE A 25 -43.25 -10.64 -11.59
N SER A 26 -43.87 -10.15 -10.51
CA SER A 26 -44.71 -8.95 -10.50
C SER A 26 -43.89 -7.69 -10.83
N LYS A 27 -42.70 -7.56 -10.25
CA LYS A 27 -41.79 -6.42 -10.49
C LYS A 27 -41.30 -6.36 -11.93
N HIS A 28 -40.97 -7.50 -12.56
CA HIS A 28 -40.61 -7.55 -13.99
C HIS A 28 -41.74 -7.06 -14.90
N LYS A 29 -42.98 -7.51 -14.63
CA LYS A 29 -44.17 -7.11 -15.39
C LYS A 29 -44.47 -5.63 -15.20
N TRP A 30 -44.29 -5.10 -13.98
CA TRP A 30 -44.45 -3.69 -13.66
C TRP A 30 -43.37 -2.81 -14.31
N ILE A 31 -42.09 -3.18 -14.21
CA ILE A 31 -40.97 -2.46 -14.85
C ILE A 31 -41.12 -2.46 -16.37
N LYS A 32 -41.46 -3.60 -16.99
CA LYS A 32 -41.74 -3.69 -18.44
C LYS A 32 -42.94 -2.82 -18.83
N LYS A 33 -43.99 -2.75 -18.00
CA LYS A 33 -45.15 -1.88 -18.25
C LYS A 33 -44.80 -0.40 -18.11
N CYS A 34 -44.00 -0.01 -17.13
CA CYS A 34 -43.55 1.37 -16.93
C CYS A 34 -42.62 1.82 -18.05
N LEU A 35 -41.61 1.02 -18.41
CA LEU A 35 -40.71 1.32 -19.53
C LEU A 35 -41.47 1.41 -20.86
N LYS A 36 -42.46 0.52 -21.07
CA LYS A 36 -43.32 0.57 -22.27
C LYS A 36 -44.17 1.85 -22.26
N LYS A 37 -44.80 2.19 -21.14
CA LYS A 37 -45.63 3.40 -21.03
C LYS A 37 -44.83 4.69 -21.28
N GLU A 38 -43.62 4.76 -20.72
CA GLU A 38 -42.82 5.98 -20.77
C GLU A 38 -42.11 6.17 -22.12
N PHE A 39 -41.59 5.09 -22.70
CA PHE A 39 -40.69 5.19 -23.86
C PHE A 39 -41.30 4.73 -25.18
N GLN A 40 -42.47 4.09 -25.21
CA GLN A 40 -42.99 3.53 -26.46
C GLN A 40 -43.20 4.58 -27.55
N SER A 41 -43.78 5.74 -27.22
CA SER A 41 -43.97 6.84 -28.18
C SER A 41 -42.64 7.39 -28.71
N ASN A 42 -41.62 7.46 -27.86
CA ASN A 42 -40.28 7.93 -28.25
C ASN A 42 -39.56 6.90 -29.13
N ILE A 43 -39.71 5.60 -28.84
CA ILE A 43 -39.17 4.52 -29.67
C ILE A 43 -39.82 4.57 -31.05
N GLU A 44 -41.15 4.69 -31.11
CA GLU A 44 -41.92 4.76 -32.36
C GLU A 44 -41.49 5.99 -33.19
N LYS A 45 -41.32 7.15 -32.55
CA LYS A 45 -40.84 8.37 -33.22
C LYS A 45 -39.40 8.25 -33.75
N PHE A 46 -38.46 7.70 -32.97
CA PHE A 46 -37.07 7.54 -33.43
C PHE A 46 -36.90 6.46 -34.51
N LEU A 47 -37.81 5.48 -34.54
CA LEU A 47 -37.88 4.49 -35.62
C LEU A 47 -38.45 5.10 -36.91
N GLU A 48 -39.38 6.06 -36.83
CA GLU A 48 -39.86 6.83 -38.00
C GLU A 48 -38.79 7.78 -38.58
N GLU A 49 -37.81 8.18 -37.77
CA GLU A 49 -36.66 9.00 -38.19
C GLU A 49 -35.46 8.16 -38.71
N ASP A 50 -35.64 6.86 -38.96
CA ASP A 50 -34.63 5.91 -39.50
C ASP A 50 -33.32 5.82 -38.69
N MET A 51 -33.39 6.07 -37.36
CA MET A 51 -32.23 5.94 -36.48
C MET A 51 -31.89 4.46 -36.17
N ASN A 52 -30.60 4.14 -36.05
CA ASN A 52 -30.14 2.81 -35.70
C ASN A 52 -30.59 2.41 -34.28
N ASN A 53 -31.09 1.19 -34.12
CA ASN A 53 -31.56 0.62 -32.86
C ASN A 53 -30.56 0.76 -31.70
N ALA A 54 -29.25 0.71 -31.97
CA ALA A 54 -28.23 0.91 -30.94
C ALA A 54 -28.17 2.36 -30.43
N ASP A 55 -28.28 3.34 -31.32
CA ASP A 55 -28.22 4.78 -30.98
C ASP A 55 -29.52 5.25 -30.32
N ILE A 56 -30.67 4.68 -30.71
CA ILE A 56 -31.95 4.90 -30.04
C ILE A 56 -31.87 4.42 -28.58
N VAL A 57 -31.26 3.25 -28.35
CA VAL A 57 -31.06 2.69 -27.02
C VAL A 57 -30.13 3.56 -26.19
N ASP A 58 -29.03 4.04 -26.76
CA ASP A 58 -28.06 4.84 -26.02
C ASP A 58 -28.62 6.23 -25.65
N LYS A 59 -29.36 6.87 -26.56
CA LYS A 59 -30.09 8.11 -26.25
C LYS A 59 -31.17 7.92 -25.18
N MET A 60 -31.84 6.76 -25.14
CA MET A 60 -32.83 6.45 -24.12
C MET A 60 -32.23 6.19 -22.75
N ILE A 61 -31.07 5.54 -22.66
CA ILE A 61 -30.40 5.28 -21.39
C ILE A 61 -29.97 6.59 -20.72
N HIS A 62 -29.51 7.56 -21.51
CA HIS A 62 -29.02 8.86 -21.03
C HIS A 62 -30.09 9.96 -21.01
N SER A 63 -31.35 9.59 -21.28
CA SER A 63 -32.45 10.56 -21.34
C SER A 63 -32.87 11.04 -19.96
N LYS A 64 -33.33 12.30 -19.86
CA LYS A 64 -33.86 12.84 -18.59
C LYS A 64 -35.08 12.05 -18.11
N GLU A 65 -35.88 11.52 -19.03
CA GLU A 65 -37.02 10.66 -18.74
C GLU A 65 -36.60 9.34 -18.09
N MET A 66 -35.46 8.75 -18.48
CA MET A 66 -34.95 7.52 -17.86
C MET A 66 -34.45 7.79 -16.45
N SER A 67 -33.74 8.89 -16.25
CA SER A 67 -33.30 9.30 -14.91
C SER A 67 -34.49 9.64 -14.00
N ALA A 68 -35.51 10.33 -14.52
CA ALA A 68 -36.75 10.61 -13.80
C ALA A 68 -37.55 9.35 -13.48
N LEU A 69 -37.64 8.39 -14.42
CA LEU A 69 -38.32 7.11 -14.22
C LEU A 69 -37.59 6.26 -13.18
N VAL A 70 -36.25 6.20 -13.23
CA VAL A 70 -35.44 5.46 -12.25
C VAL A 70 -35.56 6.10 -10.87
N ASN A 71 -35.52 7.43 -10.76
CA ASN A 71 -35.70 8.13 -9.49
C ASN A 71 -37.12 7.97 -8.94
N SER A 72 -38.15 8.03 -9.80
CA SER A 72 -39.55 7.76 -9.45
C SER A 72 -39.75 6.30 -9.01
N MET A 73 -39.13 5.33 -9.68
CA MET A 73 -39.14 3.93 -9.26
C MET A 73 -38.43 3.76 -7.91
N ARG A 74 -37.31 4.47 -7.70
CA ARG A 74 -36.56 4.42 -6.45
C ARG A 74 -37.35 5.03 -5.29
N THR A 75 -38.00 6.19 -5.47
CA THR A 75 -38.90 6.76 -4.46
C THR A 75 -40.13 5.88 -4.22
N THR A 76 -40.73 5.28 -5.25
CA THR A 76 -41.86 4.35 -5.09
C THR A 76 -41.45 3.08 -4.33
N ILE A 77 -40.23 2.58 -4.54
CA ILE A 77 -39.67 1.43 -3.80
C ILE A 77 -39.33 1.82 -2.36
N VAL A 78 -38.81 3.03 -2.13
CA VAL A 78 -38.50 3.55 -0.80
C VAL A 78 -39.78 3.82 -0.01
N GLU A 79 -40.81 4.42 -0.61
CA GLU A 79 -42.14 4.60 0.01
C GLU A 79 -42.82 3.25 0.33
N GLN A 80 -42.62 2.22 -0.50
CA GLN A 80 -43.05 0.84 -0.22
C GLN A 80 -42.23 0.14 0.89
N SER A 81 -41.04 0.65 1.21
CA SER A 81 -40.19 0.13 2.29
C SER A 81 -40.41 0.87 3.62
N VAL A 82 -40.66 2.19 3.59
CA VAL A 82 -40.96 3.03 4.76
C VAL A 82 -42.39 2.78 5.27
N SER A 83 -43.32 2.46 4.37
CA SER A 83 -44.65 1.97 4.79
C SER A 83 -44.59 0.59 5.46
N ARG A 84 -43.54 -0.21 5.24
CA ARG A 84 -43.32 -1.52 5.88
C ARG A 84 -42.61 -1.48 7.23
N SER A 85 -41.94 -0.39 7.60
CA SER A 85 -41.33 -0.25 8.93
C SER A 85 -42.27 0.32 10.00
N VAL A 86 -43.44 0.85 9.61
CA VAL A 86 -44.49 1.32 10.55
C VAL A 86 -45.73 0.41 10.53
N SER A 87 -45.77 -0.60 9.67
CA SER A 87 -46.81 -1.62 9.65
C SER A 87 -46.23 -3.03 9.73
N THR A 88 -45.78 -3.40 10.93
CA THR A 88 -45.89 -4.79 11.41
C THR A 88 -47.37 -5.15 11.56
N SER A 89 -48.07 -5.27 10.44
CA SER A 89 -49.36 -5.93 10.33
C SER A 89 -49.59 -6.32 8.87
N VAL A 90 -49.43 -7.62 8.61
CA VAL A 90 -50.12 -8.45 7.61
C VAL A 90 -50.38 -7.79 6.24
N PHE A 91 -49.66 -8.22 5.20
CA PHE A 91 -50.22 -8.20 3.84
C PHE A 91 -49.97 -9.49 3.09
N ASP A 92 -51.07 -10.24 3.01
CA ASP A 92 -51.48 -11.25 2.05
C ASP A 92 -50.92 -11.09 0.63
N SER A 93 -50.32 -12.16 0.12
CA SER A 93 -50.55 -12.59 -1.26
C SER A 93 -51.82 -13.44 -1.29
N ARG A 94 -52.98 -12.79 -1.42
CA ARG A 94 -54.26 -13.47 -1.65
C ARG A 94 -54.30 -14.05 -3.08
N PRO A 95 -54.65 -15.32 -3.29
CA PRO A 95 -55.02 -15.82 -4.60
C PRO A 95 -56.37 -15.21 -5.00
N GLN A 96 -56.44 -14.56 -6.16
CA GLN A 96 -57.70 -14.17 -6.78
C GLN A 96 -58.43 -15.44 -7.28
N SER A 97 -59.19 -16.12 -6.43
CA SER A 97 -60.29 -17.02 -6.85
C SER A 97 -61.11 -17.55 -5.67
N SER A 98 -61.74 -16.64 -4.90
CA SER A 98 -62.90 -16.98 -4.07
C SER A 98 -63.51 -15.71 -3.48
N PHE A 99 -64.13 -14.88 -4.33
CA PHE A 99 -65.09 -13.88 -3.86
C PHE A 99 -66.49 -14.52 -3.88
N SER A 100 -66.85 -15.17 -2.79
CA SER A 100 -68.22 -15.18 -2.25
C SER A 100 -68.26 -15.99 -0.95
N CYS A 101 -69.04 -15.51 0.01
CA CYS A 101 -69.39 -16.16 1.27
C CYS A 101 -68.39 -15.99 2.44
N ILE A 102 -68.21 -14.76 2.94
CA ILE A 102 -68.18 -14.53 4.40
C ILE A 102 -69.07 -13.33 4.69
N SER A 103 -70.23 -13.62 5.28
CA SER A 103 -71.11 -12.69 5.96
C SER A 103 -70.49 -12.22 7.27
N ASP A 104 -70.73 -10.95 7.58
CA ASP A 104 -70.56 -10.25 8.86
C ASP A 104 -70.49 -11.16 10.10
N GLN A 105 -69.29 -11.46 10.58
CA GLN A 105 -69.04 -11.75 12.00
C GLN A 105 -67.75 -11.05 12.41
N THR A 106 -67.92 -10.12 13.34
CA THR A 106 -66.93 -9.18 13.87
C THR A 106 -65.87 -9.87 14.73
N SER A 107 -64.66 -9.33 14.70
CA SER A 107 -63.46 -9.78 15.39
C SER A 107 -63.46 -9.60 16.93
N GLU A 108 -64.62 -9.49 17.57
CA GLU A 108 -64.73 -9.14 19.00
C GLU A 108 -65.00 -10.35 19.93
N ASP A 109 -65.35 -11.53 19.41
CA ASP A 109 -65.77 -12.67 20.28
C ASP A 109 -64.63 -13.59 20.80
N TRP A 110 -63.37 -13.39 20.39
CA TRP A 110 -62.31 -14.37 20.65
C TRP A 110 -61.32 -14.02 21.78
N ASN A 111 -61.55 -12.92 22.49
CA ASN A 111 -60.78 -12.56 23.69
C ASN A 111 -61.37 -13.17 24.98
N SER A 112 -61.73 -14.45 24.95
CA SER A 112 -61.92 -15.22 26.19
C SER A 112 -60.70 -16.12 26.40
N PRO A 113 -60.24 -16.34 27.65
CA PRO A 113 -59.12 -17.23 27.92
C PRO A 113 -59.59 -18.67 27.74
N LEU A 114 -59.75 -19.12 26.50
CA LEU A 114 -59.86 -20.55 26.20
C LEU A 114 -58.57 -21.23 26.65
N ASN A 115 -58.73 -22.39 27.27
CA ASN A 115 -57.63 -23.21 27.73
C ASN A 115 -56.68 -23.47 26.54
N ASN A 116 -55.36 -23.31 26.71
CA ASN A 116 -54.39 -23.30 25.60
C ASN A 116 -54.45 -24.57 24.71
N GLU A 117 -54.89 -25.71 25.25
CA GLU A 117 -55.08 -26.95 24.49
C GLU A 117 -56.29 -26.90 23.55
N GLU A 118 -57.38 -26.23 23.93
CA GLU A 118 -58.58 -26.07 23.09
C GLU A 118 -58.30 -25.18 21.87
N TYR A 119 -57.46 -24.16 22.04
CA TYR A 119 -57.06 -23.25 20.96
C TYR A 119 -56.31 -23.97 19.83
N TYR A 120 -55.32 -24.81 20.16
CA TYR A 120 -54.58 -25.58 19.15
C TYR A 120 -55.40 -26.72 18.56
N ASN A 121 -56.33 -27.33 19.32
CA ASN A 121 -57.28 -28.30 18.79
C ASN A 121 -58.24 -27.69 17.75
N VAL A 122 -58.68 -26.45 17.95
CA VAL A 122 -59.50 -25.72 16.96
C VAL A 122 -58.70 -25.42 15.69
N ILE A 123 -57.41 -25.09 15.81
CA ILE A 123 -56.57 -24.89 14.63
C ILE A 123 -56.31 -26.22 13.91
N LEU A 124 -56.08 -27.30 14.66
CA LEU A 124 -55.90 -28.64 14.12
C LEU A 124 -57.12 -29.13 13.34
N ASP A 125 -58.33 -28.95 13.89
CA ASP A 125 -59.59 -29.26 13.19
C ASP A 125 -59.77 -28.39 11.93
N LYS A 126 -59.33 -27.13 11.94
CA LYS A 126 -59.43 -26.28 10.74
C LYS A 126 -58.44 -26.65 9.64
N ILE A 127 -57.23 -27.12 9.99
CA ILE A 127 -56.16 -27.43 9.04
C ILE A 127 -56.27 -28.86 8.45
N SER A 128 -57.03 -29.73 9.10
CA SER A 128 -57.19 -31.14 8.72
C SER A 128 -57.66 -31.34 7.27
N GLN A 129 -57.23 -32.45 6.65
CA GLN A 129 -57.47 -32.72 5.23
C GLN A 129 -58.95 -32.90 4.86
N ASP A 130 -59.81 -33.22 5.83
CA ASP A 130 -61.25 -33.37 5.66
C ASP A 130 -62.01 -32.05 5.47
N LYS A 131 -61.38 -30.89 5.72
CA LYS A 131 -61.98 -29.57 5.54
C LYS A 131 -61.73 -29.00 4.13
N PRO A 132 -62.63 -28.15 3.61
CA PRO A 132 -62.43 -27.48 2.33
C PRO A 132 -61.28 -26.46 2.36
N ALA A 133 -60.67 -26.21 1.19
CA ALA A 133 -59.44 -25.41 1.05
C ALA A 133 -59.50 -24.03 1.73
N HIS A 134 -60.62 -23.31 1.63
CA HIS A 134 -60.78 -21.98 2.26
C HIS A 134 -60.78 -22.05 3.80
N VAL A 135 -61.33 -23.11 4.40
CA VAL A 135 -61.30 -23.34 5.86
C VAL A 135 -59.89 -23.68 6.33
N ARG A 136 -59.19 -24.52 5.55
CA ARG A 136 -57.79 -24.88 5.82
C ARG A 136 -56.88 -23.66 5.76
N LEU A 137 -57.03 -22.80 4.74
CA LEU A 137 -56.29 -21.55 4.60
C LEU A 137 -56.55 -20.59 5.77
N ALA A 138 -57.80 -20.44 6.21
CA ALA A 138 -58.13 -19.65 7.39
C ALA A 138 -57.50 -20.24 8.67
N GLY A 139 -57.44 -21.57 8.79
CA GLY A 139 -56.73 -22.26 9.86
C GLY A 139 -55.23 -21.94 9.90
N TYR A 140 -54.55 -22.00 8.75
CA TYR A 140 -53.14 -21.60 8.64
C TYR A 140 -52.92 -20.11 8.95
N GLU A 141 -53.80 -19.22 8.51
CA GLU A 141 -53.71 -17.79 8.79
C GLU A 141 -53.83 -17.49 10.29
N ILE A 142 -54.73 -18.17 11.00
CA ILE A 142 -54.86 -18.08 12.46
C ILE A 142 -53.58 -18.57 13.13
N PHE A 143 -53.00 -19.68 12.67
CA PHE A 143 -51.73 -20.20 13.20
C PHE A 143 -50.54 -19.25 12.95
N LEU A 144 -50.53 -18.56 11.81
CA LEU A 144 -49.50 -17.55 11.53
C LEU A 144 -49.61 -16.32 12.45
N LYS A 145 -50.80 -16.01 12.98
CA LYS A 145 -51.03 -14.88 13.89
C LYS A 145 -50.88 -15.24 15.39
N SER A 146 -50.79 -16.52 15.75
CA SER A 146 -50.70 -16.95 17.16
C SER A 146 -49.30 -16.77 17.78
N GLU A 147 -49.22 -16.68 19.11
CA GLU A 147 -47.94 -16.64 19.85
C GLU A 147 -47.37 -18.06 20.07
N LEU A 148 -46.08 -18.22 19.78
CA LEU A 148 -45.40 -19.53 19.69
C LEU A 148 -44.74 -20.01 21.00
N SER A 149 -44.78 -19.20 22.06
CA SER A 149 -44.05 -19.40 23.32
C SER A 149 -44.46 -20.63 24.12
N ASN A 150 -45.67 -21.18 23.89
CA ASN A 150 -46.30 -22.19 24.76
C ASN A 150 -46.45 -23.59 24.14
N LEU A 151 -45.89 -23.86 22.96
CA LEU A 151 -46.02 -25.17 22.25
C LEU A 151 -45.18 -26.31 22.83
N ASN A 152 -44.31 -26.04 23.81
CA ASN A 152 -43.17 -26.88 24.16
C ASN A 152 -43.48 -28.24 24.84
N ASN A 153 -44.73 -28.58 25.19
CA ASN A 153 -45.07 -29.81 25.95
C ASN A 153 -46.47 -30.41 25.64
N ASN A 154 -47.06 -30.13 24.48
CA ASN A 154 -48.46 -30.48 24.23
C ASN A 154 -48.63 -31.87 23.55
N PRO A 155 -49.48 -32.80 24.07
CA PRO A 155 -49.79 -34.08 23.39
C PRO A 155 -50.41 -33.94 21.99
N ILE A 156 -50.80 -32.72 21.60
CA ILE A 156 -51.35 -32.39 20.29
C ILE A 156 -50.25 -32.22 19.21
N TRP A 157 -48.98 -32.10 19.60
CA TRP A 157 -47.87 -31.82 18.67
C TRP A 157 -47.72 -32.86 17.55
N ASP A 158 -47.82 -34.15 17.86
CA ASP A 158 -47.68 -35.22 16.85
C ASP A 158 -48.82 -35.18 15.81
N SER A 159 -50.04 -34.88 16.28
CA SER A 159 -51.21 -34.70 15.41
C SER A 159 -51.07 -33.44 14.54
N LEU A 160 -50.55 -32.36 15.12
CA LEU A 160 -50.26 -31.11 14.41
C LEU A 160 -49.15 -31.30 13.36
N GLN A 161 -48.06 -31.98 13.70
CA GLN A 161 -46.98 -32.30 12.77
C GLN A 161 -47.49 -33.11 11.58
N SER A 162 -48.37 -34.09 11.84
CA SER A 162 -49.01 -34.89 10.80
C SER A 162 -49.94 -34.07 9.89
N ALA A 163 -50.72 -33.14 10.46
CA ALA A 163 -51.59 -32.23 9.69
C ALA A 163 -50.78 -31.21 8.86
N LEU A 164 -49.68 -30.71 9.42
CA LEU A 164 -48.74 -29.81 8.75
C LEU A 164 -47.99 -30.52 7.61
N LEU A 165 -47.55 -31.76 7.84
CA LEU A 165 -46.96 -32.64 6.83
C LEU A 165 -47.92 -32.86 5.66
N ALA A 166 -49.17 -33.21 5.99
CA ALA A 166 -50.24 -33.35 5.02
C ALA A 166 -50.44 -32.08 4.19
N GLY A 167 -50.27 -30.90 4.78
CA GLY A 167 -50.26 -29.61 4.08
C GLY A 167 -49.06 -29.40 3.15
N LEU A 168 -47.87 -29.86 3.53
CA LEU A 168 -46.67 -29.80 2.66
C LEU A 168 -46.76 -30.76 1.48
N THR A 169 -47.49 -31.85 1.62
CA THR A 169 -47.72 -32.83 0.54
C THR A 169 -48.96 -32.55 -0.30
N ASP A 170 -49.69 -31.47 -0.02
CA ASP A 170 -50.95 -31.12 -0.68
C ASP A 170 -50.74 -30.66 -2.14
N ASP A 171 -51.63 -31.05 -3.04
CA ASP A 171 -51.56 -30.69 -4.46
C ASP A 171 -52.04 -29.25 -4.72
N SER A 172 -52.72 -28.62 -3.77
CA SER A 172 -53.14 -27.23 -3.84
C SER A 172 -52.00 -26.28 -3.51
N ARG A 173 -51.54 -25.51 -4.50
CA ARG A 173 -50.47 -24.51 -4.34
C ARG A 173 -50.69 -23.54 -3.17
N PRO A 174 -51.89 -22.95 -2.96
CA PRO A 174 -52.14 -22.10 -1.80
C PRO A 174 -52.00 -22.80 -0.44
N ILE A 175 -52.41 -24.07 -0.33
CA ILE A 175 -52.35 -24.83 0.93
C ILE A 175 -50.91 -25.19 1.26
N PHE A 176 -50.15 -25.64 0.26
CA PHE A 176 -48.72 -25.87 0.38
C PHE A 176 -47.99 -24.59 0.86
N GLU A 177 -48.29 -23.45 0.24
CA GLU A 177 -47.66 -22.17 0.60
C GLU A 177 -47.97 -21.75 2.03
N ALA A 178 -49.24 -21.86 2.46
CA ALA A 178 -49.65 -21.55 3.82
C ALA A 178 -48.99 -22.49 4.85
N SER A 179 -48.90 -23.79 4.55
CA SER A 179 -48.18 -24.76 5.39
C SER A 179 -46.68 -24.45 5.46
N LEU A 180 -46.04 -24.13 4.33
CA LEU A 180 -44.62 -23.80 4.27
C LEU A 180 -44.29 -22.54 5.09
N GLN A 181 -45.15 -21.52 5.06
CA GLN A 181 -45.00 -20.32 5.89
C GLN A 181 -45.11 -20.63 7.39
N VAL A 182 -46.03 -21.51 7.77
CA VAL A 182 -46.14 -21.97 9.16
C VAL A 182 -44.89 -22.74 9.60
N HIS A 183 -44.36 -23.63 8.75
CA HIS A 183 -43.09 -24.31 9.04
C HIS A 183 -41.93 -23.33 9.20
N ALA A 184 -41.84 -22.32 8.33
CA ALA A 184 -40.81 -21.27 8.45
C ALA A 184 -40.87 -20.54 9.80
N LYS A 185 -42.09 -20.24 10.27
CA LYS A 185 -42.32 -19.65 11.60
C LYS A 185 -41.91 -20.62 12.72
N LEU A 186 -42.31 -21.88 12.63
CA LEU A 186 -42.03 -22.90 13.65
C LEU A 186 -40.55 -23.27 13.80
N LEU A 187 -39.74 -23.13 12.75
CA LEU A 187 -38.29 -23.38 12.80
C LEU A 187 -37.53 -22.44 13.76
N THR A 188 -38.17 -21.35 14.19
CA THR A 188 -37.63 -20.43 15.23
C THR A 188 -37.92 -20.87 16.67
N CYS A 189 -38.70 -21.94 16.88
CA CYS A 189 -39.10 -22.45 18.20
C CYS A 189 -38.11 -23.47 18.80
N LEU A 190 -38.33 -23.87 20.05
CA LEU A 190 -37.53 -24.90 20.74
C LEU A 190 -37.61 -26.28 20.07
N GLN A 191 -38.77 -26.68 19.53
CA GLN A 191 -38.99 -27.94 18.79
C GLN A 191 -38.53 -27.90 17.32
N SER A 192 -37.56 -27.04 17.00
CA SER A 192 -37.12 -26.84 15.61
C SER A 192 -36.54 -28.10 14.93
N HIS A 193 -36.09 -29.11 15.69
CA HIS A 193 -35.58 -30.37 15.14
C HIS A 193 -36.71 -31.24 14.56
N ASP A 194 -37.86 -31.32 15.24
CA ASP A 194 -39.01 -32.10 14.78
C ASP A 194 -39.63 -31.49 13.52
N VAL A 195 -39.69 -30.15 13.46
CA VAL A 195 -40.14 -29.40 12.28
C VAL A 195 -39.19 -29.61 11.10
N TYR A 196 -37.88 -29.67 11.35
CA TYR A 196 -36.87 -29.99 10.33
C TYR A 196 -37.01 -31.43 9.83
N SER A 197 -37.23 -32.39 10.73
CA SER A 197 -37.55 -33.78 10.38
C SER A 197 -38.84 -33.90 9.55
N ASN A 198 -39.83 -33.05 9.84
CA ASN A 198 -41.07 -32.98 9.07
C ASN A 198 -40.84 -32.52 7.62
N LEU A 199 -39.94 -31.56 7.41
CA LEU A 199 -39.54 -31.11 6.06
C LEU A 199 -38.80 -32.21 5.29
N LEU A 200 -37.89 -32.94 5.95
CA LEU A 200 -37.22 -34.11 5.36
C LEU A 200 -38.23 -35.18 4.95
N THR A 201 -39.16 -35.52 5.85
CA THR A 201 -40.22 -36.50 5.58
C THR A 201 -41.13 -36.06 4.44
N ALA A 202 -41.47 -34.77 4.37
CA ALA A 202 -42.25 -34.20 3.27
C ALA A 202 -41.51 -34.30 1.94
N PHE A 203 -40.19 -34.04 1.93
CA PHE A 203 -39.37 -34.23 0.74
C PHE A 203 -39.34 -35.70 0.32
N ASP A 204 -39.06 -36.62 1.24
CA ASP A 204 -38.95 -38.05 0.93
C ASP A 204 -40.26 -38.63 0.41
N ALA A 205 -41.39 -38.26 1.01
CA ALA A 205 -42.71 -38.66 0.56
C ALA A 205 -43.02 -38.20 -0.88
N GLN A 206 -42.40 -37.11 -1.33
CA GLN A 206 -42.61 -36.54 -2.67
C GLN A 206 -41.59 -37.05 -3.70
N TYR A 207 -40.34 -37.19 -3.28
CA TYR A 207 -39.22 -37.55 -4.15
C TYR A 207 -39.09 -39.06 -4.37
N HIS A 208 -39.46 -39.87 -3.37
CA HIS A 208 -39.35 -41.33 -3.44
C HIS A 208 -40.70 -42.04 -3.68
N SER A 209 -41.78 -41.31 -3.94
CA SER A 209 -43.09 -41.89 -4.22
C SER A 209 -43.18 -42.45 -5.64
N GLN A 210 -43.67 -43.68 -5.75
CA GLN A 210 -43.86 -44.36 -7.04
C GLN A 210 -44.86 -43.63 -7.96
N LYS A 211 -45.74 -42.79 -7.40
CA LYS A 211 -46.73 -42.01 -8.16
C LYS A 211 -46.15 -40.75 -8.82
N THR A 212 -45.07 -40.20 -8.26
CA THR A 212 -44.47 -38.93 -8.69
C THR A 212 -43.21 -39.13 -9.55
N PHE A 213 -42.65 -40.35 -9.57
CA PHE A 213 -41.40 -40.70 -10.22
C PHE A 213 -41.29 -40.25 -11.70
N GLU A 214 -42.35 -40.42 -12.51
CA GLU A 214 -42.32 -40.04 -13.93
C GLU A 214 -42.30 -38.53 -14.18
N ILE A 215 -42.67 -37.73 -13.17
CA ILE A 215 -42.78 -36.27 -13.23
C ILE A 215 -41.56 -35.60 -12.58
N LEU A 216 -40.61 -36.38 -12.03
CA LEU A 216 -39.42 -35.83 -11.37
C LEU A 216 -38.46 -35.17 -12.37
N PRO A 217 -37.68 -34.17 -11.91
CA PRO A 217 -36.71 -33.51 -12.77
C PRO A 217 -35.56 -34.48 -13.06
N THR A 218 -35.19 -34.63 -14.34
CA THR A 218 -34.09 -35.49 -14.80
C THR A 218 -33.01 -34.68 -15.51
N LEU A 219 -31.79 -35.21 -15.61
CA LEU A 219 -30.72 -34.55 -16.36
C LEU A 219 -30.98 -34.45 -17.89
N ILE A 220 -32.00 -35.14 -18.40
CA ILE A 220 -32.40 -35.11 -19.81
C ILE A 220 -33.51 -34.06 -20.00
N ALA A 221 -34.55 -34.10 -19.16
CA ALA A 221 -35.71 -33.20 -19.26
C ALA A 221 -35.47 -31.81 -18.63
N GLY A 222 -34.47 -31.68 -17.75
CA GLY A 222 -34.21 -30.44 -17.02
C GLY A 222 -35.23 -30.17 -15.91
N ILE A 223 -35.23 -28.95 -15.39
CA ILE A 223 -36.20 -28.47 -14.39
C ILE A 223 -37.24 -27.64 -15.11
N ASN A 224 -38.50 -28.06 -15.02
CA ASN A 224 -39.62 -27.34 -15.61
C ASN A 224 -40.61 -26.91 -14.52
N PHE A 225 -40.70 -25.61 -14.24
CA PHE A 225 -41.57 -25.08 -13.18
C PHE A 225 -43.07 -25.05 -13.55
N LYS A 226 -43.44 -25.53 -14.74
CA LYS A 226 -44.83 -25.87 -15.07
C LYS A 226 -45.35 -26.99 -14.17
N PHE A 227 -44.48 -27.94 -13.79
CA PHE A 227 -44.83 -28.96 -12.82
C PHE A 227 -44.68 -28.39 -11.41
N PHE A 228 -45.81 -28.24 -10.71
CA PHE A 228 -45.82 -27.74 -9.34
C PHE A 228 -44.94 -28.58 -8.40
N LEU A 229 -44.81 -29.89 -8.67
CA LEU A 229 -43.88 -30.79 -7.96
C LEU A 229 -42.44 -30.26 -7.94
N HIS A 230 -41.93 -29.75 -9.07
CA HIS A 230 -40.58 -29.19 -9.14
C HIS A 230 -40.44 -27.95 -8.25
N GLU A 231 -41.40 -27.02 -8.30
CA GLU A 231 -41.40 -25.86 -7.41
C GLU A 231 -41.44 -26.27 -5.93
N ARG A 232 -42.34 -27.21 -5.59
CA ARG A 232 -42.55 -27.71 -4.23
C ARG A 232 -41.26 -28.26 -3.62
N VAL A 233 -40.58 -29.15 -4.35
CA VAL A 233 -39.31 -29.78 -3.92
C VAL A 233 -38.22 -28.73 -3.67
N PHE A 234 -38.07 -27.77 -4.59
CA PHE A 234 -37.07 -26.70 -4.46
C PHE A 234 -37.37 -25.76 -3.29
N ARG A 235 -38.66 -25.44 -3.04
CA ARG A 235 -39.07 -24.57 -1.92
C ARG A 235 -38.86 -25.23 -0.55
N ILE A 236 -39.05 -26.55 -0.45
CA ILE A 236 -38.77 -27.32 0.78
C ILE A 236 -37.26 -27.28 1.09
N ILE A 237 -36.40 -27.63 0.12
CA ILE A 237 -34.94 -27.60 0.31
C ILE A 237 -34.46 -26.17 0.59
N HIS A 238 -35.01 -25.16 -0.09
CA HIS A 238 -34.65 -23.77 0.18
C HIS A 238 -34.91 -23.37 1.64
N LEU A 239 -36.06 -23.75 2.21
CA LEU A 239 -36.38 -23.48 3.60
C LEU A 239 -35.41 -24.19 4.57
N MET A 240 -35.03 -25.44 4.26
CA MET A 240 -34.04 -26.18 5.03
C MET A 240 -32.68 -25.45 5.05
N LEU A 241 -32.18 -25.00 3.90
CA LEU A 241 -30.91 -24.27 3.80
C LEU A 241 -30.94 -22.94 4.57
N ARG A 242 -32.08 -22.22 4.51
CA ARG A 242 -32.27 -20.98 5.28
C ARG A 242 -32.27 -21.22 6.78
N TYR A 243 -32.89 -22.30 7.24
CA TYR A 243 -32.86 -22.69 8.63
C TYR A 243 -31.44 -23.00 9.13
N HIS A 244 -30.65 -23.72 8.33
CA HIS A 244 -29.24 -23.98 8.65
C HIS A 244 -28.45 -22.68 8.82
N GLU A 245 -28.65 -21.70 7.92
CA GLU A 245 -28.02 -20.39 7.99
C GLU A 245 -28.37 -19.64 9.29
N GLU A 246 -29.64 -19.59 9.69
CA GLU A 246 -30.07 -18.87 10.89
C GLU A 246 -29.63 -19.57 12.19
N LYS A 247 -29.62 -20.91 12.21
CA LYS A 247 -29.13 -21.67 13.37
C LYS A 247 -27.64 -21.48 13.62
N LEU A 248 -26.84 -21.39 12.56
CA LEU A 248 -25.40 -21.13 12.70
C LEU A 248 -25.08 -19.71 13.17
N LYS A 249 -25.90 -18.71 12.83
CA LYS A 249 -25.73 -17.33 13.34
C LYS A 249 -26.02 -17.20 14.83
N THR A 250 -26.93 -18.01 15.36
CA THR A 250 -27.43 -17.93 16.74
C THR A 250 -26.67 -18.82 17.72
N ALA A 251 -25.87 -19.77 17.22
CA ALA A 251 -25.09 -20.71 18.03
C ALA A 251 -23.76 -20.09 18.51
N ARG A 252 -23.72 -19.59 19.75
CA ARG A 252 -22.46 -19.12 20.38
C ARG A 252 -21.53 -20.28 20.76
N ASN A 253 -22.07 -21.43 21.16
CA ASN A 253 -21.36 -22.69 21.39
C ASN A 253 -22.08 -23.79 20.60
N PRO A 254 -21.39 -24.57 19.75
CA PRO A 254 -22.04 -25.62 19.00
C PRO A 254 -22.39 -26.81 19.91
N ASP A 255 -23.68 -27.08 20.04
CA ASP A 255 -24.23 -28.17 20.84
C ASP A 255 -24.44 -29.44 20.00
N LYS A 256 -24.74 -30.56 20.67
CA LYS A 256 -25.04 -31.87 20.06
C LYS A 256 -26.14 -31.80 18.98
N THR A 257 -27.10 -30.90 19.13
CA THR A 257 -28.19 -30.68 18.16
C THR A 257 -27.68 -30.19 16.81
N ILE A 258 -26.59 -29.41 16.78
CA ILE A 258 -25.93 -28.97 15.55
C ILE A 258 -25.15 -30.12 14.93
N GLU A 259 -24.57 -31.02 15.73
CA GLU A 259 -23.92 -32.24 15.23
C GLU A 259 -24.92 -33.13 14.49
N GLU A 260 -26.06 -33.41 15.12
CA GLU A 260 -27.11 -34.24 14.56
C GLU A 260 -27.69 -33.61 13.29
N LEU A 261 -27.88 -32.29 13.25
CA LEU A 261 -28.32 -31.57 12.06
C LEU A 261 -27.29 -31.68 10.92
N ILE A 262 -26.00 -31.53 11.22
CA ILE A 262 -24.91 -31.67 10.25
C ILE A 262 -24.88 -33.10 9.69
N GLU A 263 -24.94 -34.12 10.55
CA GLU A 263 -24.93 -35.52 10.13
C GLU A 263 -26.16 -35.90 9.32
N GLN A 264 -27.35 -35.45 9.73
CA GLN A 264 -28.61 -35.67 9.00
C GLN A 264 -28.54 -35.06 7.60
N PHE A 265 -28.01 -33.83 7.47
CA PHE A 265 -27.90 -33.19 6.16
C PHE A 265 -26.85 -33.85 5.25
N ILE A 266 -25.69 -34.25 5.79
CA ILE A 266 -24.69 -35.00 5.01
C ILE A 266 -25.25 -36.34 4.55
N THR A 267 -26.00 -37.03 5.41
CA THR A 267 -26.69 -38.28 5.06
C THR A 267 -27.72 -38.03 3.96
N PHE A 268 -28.51 -36.96 4.08
CA PHE A 268 -29.47 -36.50 3.06
C PHE A 268 -28.80 -36.18 1.72
N LEU A 269 -27.63 -35.54 1.69
CA LEU A 269 -26.88 -35.35 0.44
C LEU A 269 -26.35 -36.68 -0.15
N SER A 270 -26.11 -37.67 0.71
CA SER A 270 -25.54 -38.96 0.34
C SER A 270 -26.58 -39.99 -0.14
N THR A 271 -27.88 -39.75 0.08
CA THR A 271 -28.92 -40.69 -0.36
C THR A 271 -28.97 -40.77 -1.89
N HIS A 272 -28.70 -41.97 -2.42
CA HIS A 272 -28.75 -42.28 -3.85
C HIS A 272 -30.11 -42.85 -4.23
N GLU A 273 -30.61 -42.47 -5.41
CA GLU A 273 -31.76 -43.15 -6.00
C GLU A 273 -31.41 -44.59 -6.39
N PHE A 274 -32.27 -45.51 -5.96
CA PHE A 274 -32.36 -46.87 -6.49
C PHE A 274 -32.96 -46.83 -7.89
N ALA A 275 -32.17 -47.07 -8.93
CA ALA A 275 -32.70 -47.37 -10.27
C ALA A 275 -31.78 -48.32 -11.03
N ASN A 276 -32.38 -49.37 -11.61
CA ASN A 276 -31.74 -50.31 -12.52
C ASN A 276 -31.33 -49.61 -13.84
N THR A 277 -30.34 -50.18 -14.52
CA THR A 277 -29.57 -49.67 -15.67
C THR A 277 -30.35 -49.19 -16.92
N THR A 278 -31.68 -49.23 -16.94
CA THR A 278 -32.52 -48.98 -18.14
C THR A 278 -33.50 -47.81 -18.05
N GLN A 279 -33.54 -47.03 -16.95
CA GLN A 279 -34.48 -45.92 -16.76
C GLN A 279 -33.80 -44.54 -16.61
N PRO A 280 -34.45 -43.43 -17.01
CA PRO A 280 -33.89 -42.09 -16.88
C PRO A 280 -33.71 -41.72 -15.40
N LYS A 281 -32.45 -41.51 -14.99
CA LYS A 281 -32.07 -41.19 -13.62
C LYS A 281 -32.58 -39.80 -13.23
N ALA A 282 -33.34 -39.69 -12.14
CA ALA A 282 -33.77 -38.41 -11.61
C ALA A 282 -32.59 -37.66 -10.96
N MET A 283 -32.78 -36.36 -10.72
CA MET A 283 -31.73 -35.49 -10.21
C MET A 283 -31.40 -35.85 -8.76
N ASN A 284 -30.16 -36.27 -8.48
CA ASN A 284 -29.75 -36.42 -7.07
C ASN A 284 -29.92 -35.09 -6.29
N ILE A 285 -29.97 -35.20 -4.96
CA ILE A 285 -30.17 -34.05 -4.06
C ILE A 285 -29.04 -33.02 -4.23
N LEU A 286 -27.81 -33.48 -4.50
CA LEU A 286 -26.68 -32.61 -4.81
C LEU A 286 -26.95 -31.70 -6.03
N ASN A 287 -27.58 -32.19 -7.10
CA ASN A 287 -27.96 -31.38 -8.27
C ASN A 287 -28.98 -30.30 -7.87
N ILE A 288 -29.96 -30.63 -7.03
CA ILE A 288 -31.01 -29.70 -6.59
C ILE A 288 -30.41 -28.59 -5.72
N VAL A 289 -29.58 -28.96 -4.73
CA VAL A 289 -28.86 -28.01 -3.87
C VAL A 289 -27.92 -27.14 -4.68
N SER A 290 -27.25 -27.70 -5.69
CA SER A 290 -26.35 -26.95 -6.56
C SER A 290 -27.07 -25.84 -7.32
N VAL A 291 -28.28 -26.11 -7.82
CA VAL A 291 -29.10 -25.10 -8.52
C VAL A 291 -29.57 -23.99 -7.57
N LEU A 292 -29.85 -24.30 -6.31
CA LEU A 292 -30.23 -23.31 -5.29
C LEU A 292 -29.04 -22.47 -4.83
N GLU A 293 -27.86 -23.07 -4.67
CA GLU A 293 -26.65 -22.39 -4.22
C GLU A 293 -25.41 -22.73 -5.09
N PRO A 294 -25.24 -22.14 -6.28
CA PRO A 294 -24.14 -22.47 -7.19
C PRO A 294 -22.71 -22.28 -6.64
N ARG A 295 -22.55 -21.46 -5.59
CA ARG A 295 -21.25 -21.14 -4.96
C ARG A 295 -20.93 -21.99 -3.72
N ALA A 296 -21.81 -22.93 -3.36
CA ALA A 296 -21.72 -23.71 -2.12
C ALA A 296 -21.53 -22.82 -0.88
N ASP A 297 -22.34 -21.77 -0.73
CA ASP A 297 -22.20 -20.82 0.39
C ASP A 297 -22.64 -21.45 1.73
N TRP A 298 -23.53 -22.45 1.70
CA TRP A 298 -23.91 -23.25 2.86
C TRP A 298 -22.69 -23.89 3.55
N SER A 299 -21.79 -24.54 2.80
CA SER A 299 -20.63 -25.23 3.38
C SER A 299 -19.62 -24.24 3.97
N ARG A 300 -19.48 -23.07 3.35
CA ARG A 300 -18.63 -21.99 3.88
C ARG A 300 -19.07 -21.62 5.29
N LYS A 301 -20.38 -21.45 5.51
CA LYS A 301 -20.95 -21.09 6.82
C LYS A 301 -20.69 -22.16 7.87
N TRP A 302 -20.67 -23.44 7.49
CA TRP A 302 -20.46 -24.57 8.40
C TRP A 302 -18.99 -24.69 8.84
N ILE A 303 -18.06 -24.24 8.00
CA ILE A 303 -16.60 -24.35 8.22
C ILE A 303 -16.02 -23.15 9.00
N VAL A 304 -16.80 -22.09 9.26
CA VAL A 304 -16.32 -20.84 9.92
C VAL A 304 -15.79 -21.08 11.33
N SER A 305 -16.53 -21.77 12.20
CA SER A 305 -16.09 -22.03 13.58
C SER A 305 -15.25 -23.30 13.66
N LEU A 306 -14.23 -23.31 14.54
CA LEU A 306 -13.36 -24.48 14.73
C LEU A 306 -14.16 -25.74 15.09
N ALA A 307 -15.17 -25.60 15.94
CA ALA A 307 -15.96 -26.72 16.44
C ALA A 307 -16.96 -27.24 15.39
N THR A 308 -17.74 -26.37 14.72
CA THR A 308 -18.63 -26.79 13.63
C THR A 308 -17.86 -27.38 12.45
N ARG A 309 -16.67 -26.84 12.14
CA ARG A 309 -15.78 -27.41 11.13
C ARG A 309 -15.36 -28.84 11.45
N ARG A 310 -15.01 -29.13 12.71
CA ARG A 310 -14.62 -30.49 13.14
C ARG A 310 -15.78 -31.45 12.97
N MET A 311 -16.97 -31.06 13.44
CA MET A 311 -18.20 -31.87 13.35
C MET A 311 -18.55 -32.14 11.87
N PHE A 312 -18.52 -31.10 11.04
CA PHE A 312 -18.79 -31.21 9.61
C PHE A 312 -17.81 -32.12 8.87
N LEU A 313 -16.50 -31.95 9.07
CA LEU A 313 -15.50 -32.79 8.41
C LEU A 313 -15.57 -34.26 8.88
N THR A 314 -15.93 -34.48 10.15
CA THR A 314 -16.15 -35.83 10.69
C THR A 314 -17.37 -36.49 10.04
N ALA A 315 -18.49 -35.76 9.91
CA ALA A 315 -19.69 -36.25 9.23
C ALA A 315 -19.40 -36.54 7.74
N LEU A 316 -18.66 -35.66 7.06
CA LEU A 316 -18.27 -35.84 5.66
C LEU A 316 -17.36 -37.06 5.46
N GLY A 317 -16.43 -37.31 6.39
CA GLY A 317 -15.58 -38.51 6.38
C GLY A 317 -16.33 -39.83 6.57
N LYS A 318 -17.53 -39.80 7.17
CA LYS A 318 -18.42 -40.97 7.25
C LYS A 318 -19.15 -41.27 5.92
N SER A 319 -19.10 -40.36 4.94
CA SER A 319 -19.79 -40.47 3.64
C SER A 319 -18.83 -40.41 2.44
N PRO A 320 -17.98 -41.43 2.22
CA PRO A 320 -16.98 -41.42 1.15
C PRO A 320 -17.59 -41.43 -0.27
N THR A 321 -18.80 -41.98 -0.44
CA THR A 321 -19.49 -42.02 -1.74
C THR A 321 -19.88 -40.62 -2.23
N LEU A 322 -20.30 -39.73 -1.32
CA LEU A 322 -20.60 -38.33 -1.63
C LEU A 322 -19.34 -37.60 -2.08
N LEU A 323 -18.22 -37.79 -1.38
CA LEU A 323 -16.92 -37.22 -1.76
C LEU A 323 -16.46 -37.70 -3.15
N GLN A 324 -16.60 -38.99 -3.44
CA GLN A 324 -16.28 -39.56 -4.76
C GLN A 324 -17.14 -38.93 -5.88
N GLN A 325 -18.44 -38.72 -5.64
CA GLN A 325 -19.33 -38.06 -6.61
C GLN A 325 -18.93 -36.60 -6.86
N ILE A 326 -18.63 -35.85 -5.79
CA ILE A 326 -18.16 -34.47 -5.88
C ILE A 326 -16.85 -34.40 -6.69
N MET A 327 -15.88 -35.28 -6.38
CA MET A 327 -14.62 -35.36 -7.13
C MET A 327 -14.83 -35.67 -8.60
N HIS A 328 -15.72 -36.62 -8.93
CA HIS A 328 -16.03 -36.96 -10.32
C HIS A 328 -16.58 -35.76 -11.10
N HIS A 329 -17.48 -34.97 -10.49
CA HIS A 329 -18.02 -33.76 -11.10
C HIS A 329 -16.93 -32.70 -11.34
N VAL A 330 -16.02 -32.51 -10.39
CA VAL A 330 -14.91 -31.55 -10.50
C VAL A 330 -13.90 -31.97 -11.57
N GLN A 331 -13.43 -33.22 -11.56
CA GLN A 331 -12.47 -33.73 -12.55
C GLN A 331 -13.01 -33.63 -13.97
N LYS A 332 -14.28 -34.03 -14.17
CA LYS A 332 -14.94 -33.96 -15.47
C LYS A 332 -15.10 -32.51 -15.96
N GLY A 333 -15.52 -31.60 -15.08
CA GLY A 333 -15.70 -30.20 -15.44
C GLY A 333 -14.38 -29.42 -15.62
N LEU A 334 -13.29 -29.82 -14.96
CA LEU A 334 -11.96 -29.23 -15.20
C LEU A 334 -11.33 -29.71 -16.51
N ALA A 335 -11.58 -30.97 -16.91
CA ALA A 335 -11.13 -31.49 -18.20
C ALA A 335 -11.87 -30.82 -19.38
N GLU A 336 -13.18 -30.65 -19.25
CA GLU A 336 -14.04 -30.02 -20.25
C GLU A 336 -14.89 -28.89 -19.62
N PRO A 337 -14.31 -27.69 -19.44
CA PRO A 337 -15.03 -26.59 -18.80
C PRO A 337 -16.24 -26.15 -19.64
N PRO A 338 -17.42 -26.01 -19.03
CA PRO A 338 -18.64 -25.62 -19.74
C PRO A 338 -18.60 -24.12 -20.12
N HIS A 339 -19.01 -23.80 -21.36
CA HIS A 339 -18.80 -22.46 -21.93
C HIS A 339 -19.99 -21.50 -21.71
N SER A 340 -21.19 -21.99 -21.42
CA SER A 340 -22.36 -21.15 -21.16
C SER A 340 -23.45 -21.84 -20.33
N MET A 341 -24.34 -21.03 -19.74
CA MET A 341 -25.56 -21.47 -19.06
C MET A 341 -26.77 -20.98 -19.86
N SER A 342 -27.75 -21.85 -20.11
CA SER A 342 -28.99 -21.50 -20.82
C SER A 342 -30.20 -21.68 -19.92
N VAL A 343 -31.02 -20.63 -19.76
CA VAL A 343 -32.35 -20.69 -19.16
C VAL A 343 -33.34 -20.17 -20.21
N SER A 344 -34.32 -20.98 -20.58
CA SER A 344 -35.37 -20.59 -21.52
C SER A 344 -36.60 -20.13 -20.75
N ILE A 345 -37.10 -18.94 -21.09
CA ILE A 345 -38.33 -18.36 -20.54
C ILE A 345 -39.29 -18.17 -21.72
N TYR A 346 -40.41 -18.89 -21.71
CA TYR A 346 -41.46 -18.77 -22.74
C TYR A 346 -42.60 -17.87 -22.25
N ASP A 347 -43.14 -17.02 -23.13
CA ASP A 347 -44.11 -15.98 -22.76
C ASP A 347 -45.57 -16.50 -22.63
N ASP A 348 -45.92 -17.73 -23.02
CA ASP A 348 -47.30 -18.24 -22.88
C ASP A 348 -47.45 -19.79 -22.90
N PRO A 349 -47.97 -20.44 -21.83
CA PRO A 349 -47.99 -19.95 -20.45
C PRO A 349 -46.54 -19.77 -19.96
N MET A 350 -46.31 -18.83 -19.02
CA MET A 350 -44.98 -18.50 -18.49
C MET A 350 -44.21 -19.73 -18.01
N GLU A 351 -43.31 -20.25 -18.84
CA GLU A 351 -42.61 -21.50 -18.61
C GLU A 351 -41.11 -21.20 -18.45
N VAL A 352 -40.59 -21.39 -17.23
CA VAL A 352 -39.16 -21.33 -16.93
C VAL A 352 -38.62 -22.75 -16.97
N ILE A 353 -37.77 -23.03 -17.95
CA ILE A 353 -37.10 -24.32 -18.11
C ILE A 353 -35.59 -24.13 -17.93
N ILE A 354 -35.03 -24.88 -16.99
CA ILE A 354 -33.58 -24.99 -16.80
C ILE A 354 -33.13 -26.29 -17.46
N ASN A 355 -32.39 -26.18 -18.56
CA ASN A 355 -31.90 -27.34 -19.29
C ASN A 355 -30.96 -28.20 -18.42
N GLY A 356 -30.97 -29.52 -18.65
CA GLY A 356 -30.11 -30.44 -17.90
C GLY A 356 -28.62 -30.16 -18.04
N ASN A 357 -28.16 -29.57 -19.15
CA ASN A 357 -26.78 -29.11 -19.30
C ASN A 357 -26.44 -27.96 -18.34
N THR A 358 -27.37 -27.02 -18.13
CA THR A 358 -27.21 -25.95 -17.13
C THR A 358 -27.13 -26.52 -15.72
N VAL A 359 -27.95 -27.53 -15.39
CA VAL A 359 -27.89 -28.24 -14.11
C VAL A 359 -26.53 -28.92 -13.91
N LYS A 360 -25.98 -29.59 -14.94
CA LYS A 360 -24.63 -30.18 -14.87
C LYS A 360 -23.54 -29.14 -14.65
N THR A 361 -23.59 -28.02 -15.37
CA THR A 361 -22.65 -26.90 -15.22
C THR A 361 -22.69 -26.31 -13.81
N VAL A 362 -23.88 -26.03 -13.29
CA VAL A 362 -24.05 -25.48 -11.94
C VAL A 362 -23.62 -26.48 -10.86
N THR A 363 -23.89 -27.77 -11.06
CA THR A 363 -23.41 -28.84 -10.15
C THR A 363 -21.89 -28.93 -10.13
N TYR A 364 -21.25 -28.85 -11.30
CA TYR A 364 -19.79 -28.75 -11.38
C TYR A 364 -19.27 -27.53 -10.60
N LEU A 365 -19.82 -26.33 -10.84
CA LEU A 365 -19.39 -25.09 -10.17
C LEU A 365 -19.58 -25.17 -8.64
N HIS A 366 -20.71 -25.71 -8.19
CA HIS A 366 -20.98 -25.96 -6.79
C HIS A 366 -19.92 -26.87 -6.17
N CYS A 367 -19.65 -28.00 -6.83
CA CYS A 367 -18.64 -28.96 -6.38
C CYS A 367 -17.24 -28.34 -6.39
N LEU A 368 -16.89 -27.55 -7.40
CA LEU A 368 -15.60 -26.86 -7.48
C LEU A 368 -15.43 -25.90 -6.27
N CYS A 369 -16.42 -25.06 -6.00
CA CYS A 369 -16.40 -24.17 -4.84
C CYS A 369 -16.31 -24.94 -3.52
N PHE A 370 -17.09 -26.02 -3.38
CA PHE A 370 -17.08 -26.87 -2.18
C PHE A 370 -15.68 -27.47 -1.93
N VAL A 371 -15.04 -28.00 -2.96
CA VAL A 371 -13.70 -28.60 -2.86
C VAL A 371 -12.64 -27.55 -2.56
N SER A 372 -12.70 -26.39 -3.21
CA SER A 372 -11.80 -25.27 -2.90
C SER A 372 -11.92 -24.82 -1.44
N GLN A 373 -13.15 -24.78 -0.89
CA GLN A 373 -13.37 -24.46 0.52
C GLN A 373 -12.77 -25.52 1.47
N LEU A 374 -12.79 -26.81 1.10
CA LEU A 374 -12.13 -27.85 1.88
C LEU A 374 -10.59 -27.73 1.82
N CYS A 375 -10.03 -27.48 0.63
CA CYS A 375 -8.59 -27.31 0.43
C CYS A 375 -8.00 -26.13 1.23
N ALA A 376 -8.80 -25.09 1.45
CA ALA A 376 -8.42 -23.90 2.24
C ALA A 376 -8.00 -24.24 3.68
N TYR A 377 -8.44 -25.36 4.25
CA TYR A 377 -8.17 -25.76 5.63
C TYR A 377 -7.39 -27.06 5.74
N GLU A 378 -6.45 -27.14 6.68
CA GLU A 378 -5.58 -28.31 6.87
C GLU A 378 -6.35 -29.62 7.10
N ALA A 379 -7.40 -29.60 7.92
CA ALA A 379 -8.23 -30.77 8.18
C ALA A 379 -9.02 -31.22 6.93
N GLY A 380 -9.41 -30.29 6.05
CA GLY A 380 -10.05 -30.62 4.78
C GLY A 380 -9.05 -31.21 3.77
N ARG A 381 -7.82 -30.69 3.73
CA ARG A 381 -6.72 -31.28 2.94
C ARG A 381 -6.44 -32.72 3.36
N LYS A 382 -6.29 -32.96 4.67
CA LYS A 382 -6.11 -34.31 5.24
C LYS A 382 -7.22 -35.26 4.82
N LEU A 383 -8.49 -34.82 4.97
CA LEU A 383 -9.65 -35.60 4.57
C LEU A 383 -9.61 -35.98 3.08
N LEU A 384 -9.24 -35.05 2.19
CA LEU A 384 -9.15 -35.33 0.75
C LEU A 384 -7.97 -36.25 0.41
N THR A 385 -6.83 -36.15 1.11
CA THR A 385 -5.67 -37.01 0.85
C THR A 385 -5.81 -38.42 1.42
N GLU A 386 -6.53 -38.59 2.54
CA GLU A 386 -6.68 -39.87 3.24
C GLU A 386 -7.77 -40.77 2.61
N ASN A 387 -8.72 -40.18 1.88
CA ASN A 387 -9.78 -40.93 1.22
C ASN A 387 -9.29 -41.61 -0.07
N THR A 388 -9.73 -42.86 -0.30
CA THR A 388 -9.41 -43.61 -1.52
C THR A 388 -10.32 -43.18 -2.66
N PHE A 389 -9.80 -42.31 -3.53
CA PHE A 389 -10.40 -41.94 -4.82
C PHE A 389 -9.85 -42.82 -5.95
N GLU A 390 -10.55 -42.89 -7.09
CA GLU A 390 -10.06 -43.59 -8.30
C GLU A 390 -8.73 -43.00 -8.80
N VAL A 391 -8.57 -41.68 -8.69
CA VAL A 391 -7.32 -40.95 -8.87
C VAL A 391 -6.97 -40.28 -7.55
N PRO A 392 -5.79 -40.55 -6.94
CA PRO A 392 -5.37 -39.93 -5.69
C PRO A 392 -5.45 -38.41 -5.78
N PHE A 393 -5.98 -37.77 -4.74
CA PHE A 393 -6.09 -36.32 -4.73
C PHE A 393 -4.75 -35.67 -4.39
N SER A 394 -4.22 -34.90 -5.33
CA SER A 394 -3.02 -34.06 -5.15
C SER A 394 -3.41 -32.59 -5.26
N ILE A 395 -3.04 -31.80 -4.24
CA ILE A 395 -3.37 -30.37 -4.19
C ILE A 395 -2.69 -29.60 -5.34
N PRO A 396 -1.37 -29.77 -5.60
CA PRO A 396 -0.72 -29.12 -6.73
C PRO A 396 -1.38 -29.44 -8.08
N GLU A 397 -1.73 -30.72 -8.32
CA GLU A 397 -2.41 -31.14 -9.55
C GLU A 397 -3.79 -30.51 -9.68
N PHE A 398 -4.55 -30.43 -8.58
CA PHE A 398 -5.86 -29.78 -8.54
C PHE A 398 -5.77 -28.28 -8.84
N LEU A 399 -4.80 -27.57 -8.25
CA LEU A 399 -4.57 -26.14 -8.52
C LEU A 399 -4.18 -25.88 -9.97
N THR A 400 -3.28 -26.70 -10.49
CA THR A 400 -2.85 -26.67 -11.88
C THR A 400 -4.00 -26.97 -12.85
N ALA A 401 -4.87 -27.94 -12.51
CA ALA A 401 -6.08 -28.24 -13.29
C ALA A 401 -7.10 -27.08 -13.26
N CYS A 402 -7.34 -26.48 -12.09
CA CYS A 402 -8.16 -25.28 -11.94
C CYS A 402 -7.67 -24.14 -12.83
N LEU A 403 -6.35 -23.89 -12.82
CA LEU A 403 -5.75 -22.83 -13.61
C LEU A 403 -5.81 -23.11 -15.12
N ARG A 404 -5.53 -24.34 -15.56
CA ARG A 404 -5.71 -24.73 -16.97
C ARG A 404 -7.18 -24.58 -17.43
N GLY A 405 -8.13 -24.94 -16.56
CA GLY A 405 -9.56 -24.75 -16.80
C GLY A 405 -9.93 -23.27 -16.96
N LEU A 406 -9.43 -22.40 -16.07
CA LEU A 406 -9.62 -20.95 -16.15
C LEU A 406 -9.00 -20.35 -17.42
N ASN A 407 -7.78 -20.76 -17.77
CA ASN A 407 -7.09 -20.31 -18.98
C ASN A 407 -7.85 -20.69 -20.28
N LYS A 408 -8.57 -21.82 -20.26
CA LYS A 408 -9.45 -22.24 -21.37
C LYS A 408 -10.76 -21.45 -21.40
N LEU A 409 -11.29 -21.03 -20.25
CA LEU A 409 -12.51 -20.22 -20.16
C LEU A 409 -12.27 -18.75 -20.53
N SER A 410 -11.05 -18.24 -20.37
CA SER A 410 -10.71 -16.82 -20.58
C SER A 410 -10.47 -16.43 -22.04
N THR A 411 -10.40 -17.39 -22.97
CA THR A 411 -10.27 -17.12 -24.41
C THR A 411 -11.58 -16.68 -25.07
N GLU A 412 -12.72 -16.84 -24.38
CA GLU A 412 -14.06 -16.51 -24.87
C GLU A 412 -14.81 -15.60 -23.86
N THR A 413 -15.87 -14.92 -24.30
CA THR A 413 -16.55 -13.84 -23.56
C THR A 413 -16.88 -14.19 -22.11
N LEU A 414 -16.72 -13.21 -21.20
CA LEU A 414 -16.94 -13.34 -19.75
C LEU A 414 -18.29 -14.02 -19.45
N THR A 415 -18.25 -15.27 -19.01
CA THR A 415 -19.42 -16.04 -18.62
C THR A 415 -19.50 -16.16 -17.10
N GLY A 416 -20.70 -16.30 -16.54
CA GLY A 416 -20.87 -16.54 -15.10
C GLY A 416 -20.14 -17.79 -14.59
N VAL A 417 -19.77 -18.72 -15.49
CA VAL A 417 -18.93 -19.89 -15.19
C VAL A 417 -17.50 -19.47 -14.85
N HIS A 418 -16.91 -18.56 -15.63
CA HIS A 418 -15.57 -18.01 -15.38
C HIS A 418 -15.52 -17.29 -14.03
N GLU A 419 -16.52 -16.45 -13.72
CA GLU A 419 -16.58 -15.71 -12.45
C GLU A 419 -16.64 -16.64 -11.22
N VAL A 420 -17.49 -17.68 -11.25
CA VAL A 420 -17.59 -18.63 -10.13
C VAL A 420 -16.34 -19.50 -10.02
N SER A 421 -15.69 -19.84 -11.13
CA SER A 421 -14.40 -20.56 -11.13
C SER A 421 -13.27 -19.70 -10.55
N CYS A 422 -13.22 -18.40 -10.88
CA CYS A 422 -12.30 -17.44 -10.25
C CYS A 422 -12.55 -17.34 -8.75
N TYR A 423 -13.82 -17.27 -8.34
CA TYR A 423 -14.22 -17.24 -6.94
C TYR A 423 -13.77 -18.50 -6.18
N ALA A 424 -13.86 -19.68 -6.82
CA ALA A 424 -13.38 -20.92 -6.24
C ALA A 424 -11.84 -20.91 -6.03
N LEU A 425 -11.07 -20.38 -6.98
CA LEU A 425 -9.61 -20.25 -6.83
C LEU A 425 -9.24 -19.24 -5.74
N GLN A 426 -9.96 -18.12 -5.65
CA GLN A 426 -9.68 -17.06 -4.66
C GLN A 426 -9.71 -17.59 -3.22
N PHE A 427 -10.65 -18.49 -2.88
CA PHE A 427 -10.70 -19.10 -1.55
C PHE A 427 -9.40 -19.79 -1.11
N ILE A 428 -8.69 -20.36 -2.08
CA ILE A 428 -7.42 -21.05 -1.84
C ILE A 428 -6.32 -19.99 -1.69
N LEU A 429 -6.26 -19.01 -2.60
CA LEU A 429 -5.27 -17.92 -2.59
C LEU A 429 -5.34 -17.06 -1.31
N ASP A 430 -6.53 -16.87 -0.74
CA ASP A 430 -6.73 -16.11 0.50
C ASP A 430 -6.14 -16.79 1.75
N LYS A 431 -5.60 -18.02 1.64
CA LYS A 431 -5.05 -18.78 2.78
C LYS A 431 -3.54 -19.00 2.63
N PRO A 432 -2.71 -18.46 3.55
CA PRO A 432 -1.24 -18.49 3.43
C PRO A 432 -0.62 -19.88 3.69
N THR A 433 -1.41 -20.86 4.13
CA THR A 433 -0.89 -22.19 4.51
C THR A 433 -0.62 -23.14 3.34
N ILE A 434 -0.97 -22.73 2.10
CA ILE A 434 -0.85 -23.56 0.91
C ILE A 434 0.42 -23.14 0.19
N LEU A 435 1.36 -24.08 0.02
CA LEU A 435 2.56 -23.87 -0.78
C LEU A 435 2.21 -24.10 -2.25
N TYR A 436 2.57 -23.14 -3.09
CA TYR A 436 2.42 -23.24 -4.54
C TYR A 436 3.75 -23.68 -5.15
N ASP A 437 3.69 -24.53 -6.15
CA ASP A 437 4.89 -24.99 -6.85
C ASP A 437 5.27 -24.03 -7.99
N ASN A 438 6.52 -24.14 -8.44
CA ASN A 438 7.01 -23.36 -9.58
C ASN A 438 6.19 -23.65 -10.85
N GLU A 439 5.66 -24.87 -11.02
CA GLU A 439 4.82 -25.25 -12.16
C GLU A 439 3.54 -24.40 -12.20
N PHE A 440 2.86 -24.22 -11.07
CA PHE A 440 1.66 -23.38 -10.97
C PHE A 440 1.95 -21.93 -11.38
N TYR A 441 3.03 -21.34 -10.87
CA TYR A 441 3.45 -19.98 -11.26
C TYR A 441 3.83 -19.89 -12.74
N HIS A 442 4.53 -20.90 -13.27
CA HIS A 442 4.83 -20.98 -14.70
C HIS A 442 3.56 -21.02 -15.54
N ILE A 443 2.55 -21.82 -15.19
CA ILE A 443 1.30 -21.92 -15.94
C ILE A 443 0.47 -20.62 -15.82
N ALA A 444 0.54 -19.93 -14.69
CA ALA A 444 -0.16 -18.66 -14.50
C ALA A 444 0.42 -17.55 -15.41
N LEU A 445 1.73 -17.57 -15.60
CA LEU A 445 2.48 -16.51 -16.28
C LEU A 445 2.92 -16.88 -17.71
N CYS A 446 2.80 -18.13 -18.15
CA CYS A 446 3.26 -18.58 -19.48
C CYS A 446 2.59 -17.80 -20.61
N HIS A 447 1.32 -17.44 -20.41
CA HIS A 447 0.58 -16.62 -21.35
C HIS A 447 1.14 -15.22 -21.49
N LEU A 448 1.91 -14.67 -20.53
CA LEU A 448 2.50 -13.33 -20.63
C LEU A 448 3.65 -13.28 -21.65
N GLN A 449 4.39 -14.39 -21.80
CA GLN A 449 5.59 -14.46 -22.65
C GLN A 449 5.30 -14.67 -24.14
N SER A 450 4.12 -15.22 -24.47
CA SER A 450 3.70 -15.46 -25.86
C SER A 450 3.04 -14.24 -26.53
N LEU A 451 3.01 -13.09 -25.86
CA LEU A 451 2.18 -11.95 -26.24
C LEU A 451 2.97 -10.94 -27.06
N SER A 452 2.45 -10.63 -28.25
CA SER A 452 2.91 -9.50 -29.06
C SER A 452 2.50 -8.18 -28.41
N GLU A 453 3.30 -7.14 -28.62
CA GLU A 453 3.26 -5.84 -27.93
C GLU A 453 1.93 -5.06 -28.07
N ASN A 454 0.98 -5.52 -28.89
CA ASN A 454 -0.06 -4.65 -29.46
C ASN A 454 -1.51 -4.83 -29.02
N ASN A 455 -1.89 -5.77 -28.13
CA ASN A 455 -3.18 -5.73 -27.42
C ASN A 455 -3.38 -6.99 -26.57
N VAL A 456 -2.95 -6.98 -25.30
CA VAL A 456 -3.29 -8.10 -24.41
C VAL A 456 -3.61 -7.63 -23.00
N ARG A 457 -4.74 -8.12 -22.49
CA ARG A 457 -5.22 -7.93 -21.13
C ARG A 457 -4.78 -9.13 -20.30
N ILE A 458 -4.11 -8.91 -19.17
CA ILE A 458 -3.87 -9.96 -18.18
C ILE A 458 -5.24 -10.47 -17.73
N TRP A 459 -5.42 -11.78 -17.65
CA TRP A 459 -6.70 -12.30 -17.19
C TRP A 459 -6.94 -11.95 -15.71
N PRO A 460 -8.18 -11.69 -15.28
CA PRO A 460 -8.46 -11.32 -13.90
C PRO A 460 -7.94 -12.32 -12.85
N HIS A 461 -8.00 -13.63 -13.15
CA HIS A 461 -7.44 -14.66 -12.25
C HIS A 461 -5.92 -14.64 -12.21
N THR A 462 -5.25 -14.37 -13.34
CA THR A 462 -3.80 -14.19 -13.37
C THR A 462 -3.37 -12.98 -12.53
N LEU A 463 -4.11 -11.87 -12.56
CA LEU A 463 -3.85 -10.73 -11.66
C LEU A 463 -3.98 -11.12 -10.18
N ASN A 464 -5.01 -11.90 -9.81
CA ASN A 464 -5.16 -12.40 -8.44
C ASN A 464 -3.97 -13.26 -8.01
N ILE A 465 -3.49 -14.13 -8.91
CA ILE A 465 -2.32 -14.96 -8.65
C ILE A 465 -1.07 -14.10 -8.49
N ILE A 466 -0.86 -13.09 -9.34
CA ILE A 466 0.29 -12.17 -9.23
C ILE A 466 0.24 -11.40 -7.89
N LEU A 467 -0.92 -10.90 -7.48
CA LEU A 467 -1.08 -10.25 -6.17
C LEU A 467 -0.66 -11.17 -5.03
N HIS A 468 -1.12 -12.43 -5.07
CA HIS A 468 -0.72 -13.43 -4.08
C HIS A 468 0.79 -13.77 -4.16
N MET A 469 1.35 -13.87 -5.37
CA MET A 469 2.79 -14.12 -5.55
C MET A 469 3.63 -13.02 -4.89
N LEU A 470 3.21 -11.76 -5.00
CA LEU A 470 3.89 -10.62 -4.37
C LEU A 470 3.82 -10.65 -2.83
N ASP A 471 2.83 -11.31 -2.25
CA ASP A 471 2.73 -11.53 -0.80
C ASP A 471 3.64 -12.69 -0.31
N THR A 472 4.31 -13.40 -1.22
CA THR A 472 5.21 -14.53 -0.90
C THR A 472 6.64 -14.27 -1.36
N VAL A 473 7.64 -14.75 -0.60
CA VAL A 473 9.06 -14.59 -0.95
C VAL A 473 9.42 -15.34 -2.23
N ASP A 474 8.89 -16.55 -2.42
CA ASP A 474 9.17 -17.36 -3.62
C ASP A 474 8.45 -16.82 -4.86
N GLY A 475 7.21 -16.37 -4.72
CA GLY A 475 6.45 -15.76 -5.82
C GLY A 475 7.04 -14.42 -6.29
N SER A 476 7.43 -13.54 -5.35
CA SER A 476 8.12 -12.28 -5.69
C SER A 476 9.45 -12.53 -6.39
N ARG A 477 10.28 -13.46 -5.88
CA ARG A 477 11.49 -13.92 -6.56
C ARG A 477 11.21 -14.47 -7.95
N PHE A 478 10.14 -15.25 -8.12
CA PHE A 478 9.76 -15.79 -9.42
C PHE A 478 9.41 -14.69 -10.43
N LEU A 479 8.64 -13.67 -10.02
CA LEU A 479 8.23 -12.54 -10.88
C LEU A 479 9.40 -11.71 -11.39
N ILE A 480 10.47 -11.61 -10.60
CA ILE A 480 11.68 -10.86 -10.94
C ILE A 480 12.75 -11.74 -11.59
N SER A 481 12.71 -13.05 -11.37
CA SER A 481 13.62 -14.02 -11.98
C SER A 481 13.33 -14.21 -13.47
N GLN A 482 14.38 -14.54 -14.23
CA GLN A 482 14.18 -15.08 -15.57
C GLN A 482 13.47 -16.43 -15.41
N CYS A 483 12.22 -16.56 -15.87
CA CYS A 483 11.54 -17.85 -15.98
C CYS A 483 12.42 -18.80 -16.82
N LYS A 484 13.26 -19.59 -16.16
CA LYS A 484 14.09 -20.60 -16.81
C LYS A 484 13.17 -21.76 -17.17
N GLU A 485 12.79 -21.86 -18.45
CA GLU A 485 12.95 -23.11 -19.22
C GLU A 485 12.65 -22.93 -20.72
N HIS A 486 13.57 -23.48 -21.52
CA HIS A 486 13.54 -23.71 -22.96
C HIS A 486 13.70 -22.51 -23.92
N THR A 487 14.83 -21.80 -23.87
CA THR A 487 15.51 -21.39 -25.10
C THR A 487 17.02 -21.31 -24.87
N VAL A 488 17.78 -22.16 -25.58
CA VAL A 488 19.24 -22.12 -25.71
C VAL A 488 19.61 -20.83 -26.42
N ASN A 489 20.04 -19.79 -25.68
CA ASN A 489 20.93 -18.69 -26.10
C ASN A 489 20.83 -17.53 -25.09
N PHE A 490 21.84 -17.37 -24.25
CA PHE A 490 21.83 -16.45 -23.11
C PHE A 490 21.92 -14.96 -23.49
N GLU A 491 22.45 -14.60 -24.67
CA GLU A 491 22.72 -13.20 -25.03
C GLU A 491 21.53 -12.40 -25.60
N LYS A 492 20.34 -13.02 -25.75
CA LYS A 492 19.08 -12.34 -26.17
C LYS A 492 17.98 -12.30 -25.08
N SER A 493 18.31 -12.61 -23.84
CA SER A 493 17.36 -13.05 -22.79
C SER A 493 16.84 -11.99 -21.81
N LEU A 494 17.26 -10.70 -21.92
CA LEU A 494 16.72 -9.62 -21.06
C LEU A 494 15.22 -9.32 -21.31
N SER A 495 14.63 -9.85 -22.39
CA SER A 495 13.30 -9.51 -22.89
C SER A 495 12.13 -10.32 -22.32
N LYS A 496 12.34 -11.15 -21.29
CA LYS A 496 11.33 -12.15 -20.85
C LYS A 496 10.97 -12.17 -19.34
N CYS A 497 11.26 -11.10 -18.59
CA CYS A 497 10.86 -11.01 -17.17
C CYS A 497 9.34 -10.69 -17.03
N PRO A 498 8.55 -11.45 -16.25
CA PRO A 498 7.13 -11.17 -16.02
C PRO A 498 6.85 -9.73 -15.55
N ALA A 499 7.68 -9.20 -14.64
CA ALA A 499 7.58 -7.83 -14.14
C ALA A 499 7.59 -6.78 -15.27
N MET A 500 8.42 -6.95 -16.28
CA MET A 500 8.49 -6.04 -17.44
C MET A 500 7.18 -6.03 -18.24
N PHE A 501 6.55 -7.20 -18.45
CA PHE A 501 5.28 -7.30 -19.17
C PHE A 501 4.13 -6.61 -18.42
N ILE A 502 4.11 -6.71 -17.09
CA ILE A 502 3.12 -6.03 -16.24
C ILE A 502 3.19 -4.51 -16.48
N ILE A 503 4.40 -3.93 -16.48
CA ILE A 503 4.62 -2.50 -16.75
C ILE A 503 4.16 -2.12 -18.16
N ILE A 504 4.49 -2.92 -19.18
CA ILE A 504 4.07 -2.68 -20.58
C ILE A 504 2.53 -2.71 -20.70
N ILE A 505 1.87 -3.70 -20.09
CA ILE A 505 0.41 -3.83 -20.18
C ILE A 505 -0.28 -2.66 -19.48
N ALA A 506 0.25 -2.19 -18.35
CA ALA A 506 -0.27 -1.00 -17.69
C ALA A 506 -0.11 0.26 -18.55
N SER A 507 1.07 0.42 -19.17
CA SER A 507 1.36 1.51 -20.11
C SER A 507 0.38 1.52 -21.28
N ASN A 508 0.14 0.35 -21.89
CA ASN A 508 -0.81 0.20 -23.00
C ASN A 508 -2.26 0.48 -22.55
N THR A 509 -2.64 0.03 -21.35
CA THR A 509 -3.99 0.28 -20.81
C THR A 509 -4.22 1.78 -20.55
N LEU A 510 -3.21 2.49 -20.02
CA LEU A 510 -3.24 3.95 -19.84
C LEU A 510 -3.40 4.73 -21.16
N ARG A 511 -2.83 4.22 -22.25
CA ARG A 511 -2.95 4.83 -23.59
C ARG A 511 -4.34 4.64 -24.23
N GLN A 512 -5.22 3.81 -23.67
CA GLN A 512 -6.54 3.54 -24.25
C GLN A 512 -7.50 4.76 -24.19
N PRO A 513 -8.49 4.86 -25.11
CA PRO A 513 -9.63 5.77 -24.99
C PRO A 513 -10.39 5.59 -23.67
N PHE A 514 -10.90 6.69 -23.06
CA PHE A 514 -11.65 6.61 -21.80
C PHE A 514 -12.95 5.79 -21.95
N SER A 515 -13.52 5.75 -23.15
CA SER A 515 -14.74 5.01 -23.48
C SER A 515 -14.59 3.49 -23.40
N ILE A 516 -13.37 2.95 -23.59
CA ILE A 516 -13.10 1.51 -23.60
C ILE A 516 -12.24 1.05 -22.41
N MET A 517 -11.74 2.00 -21.62
CA MET A 517 -10.90 1.72 -20.46
C MET A 517 -11.71 1.05 -19.34
N ASN A 518 -11.29 -0.14 -18.93
CA ASN A 518 -11.88 -0.82 -17.78
C ASN A 518 -11.20 -0.31 -16.49
N LEU A 519 -11.92 0.53 -15.73
CA LEU A 519 -11.43 1.18 -14.52
C LEU A 519 -11.02 0.18 -13.44
N GLU A 520 -11.87 -0.79 -13.10
CA GLU A 520 -11.60 -1.79 -12.05
C GLU A 520 -10.34 -2.61 -12.36
N TYR A 521 -10.16 -2.97 -13.64
CA TYR A 521 -8.97 -3.68 -14.10
C TYR A 521 -7.70 -2.82 -14.01
N LEU A 522 -7.77 -1.54 -14.40
CA LEU A 522 -6.64 -0.63 -14.31
C LEU A 522 -6.21 -0.38 -12.86
N LEU A 523 -7.17 -0.14 -11.96
CA LEU A 523 -6.90 0.05 -10.53
C LEU A 523 -6.22 -1.18 -9.92
N LYS A 524 -6.70 -2.38 -10.26
CA LYS A 524 -6.09 -3.63 -9.82
C LYS A 524 -4.67 -3.85 -10.39
N LEU A 525 -4.45 -3.41 -11.63
CA LEU A 525 -3.12 -3.47 -12.25
C LEU A 525 -2.16 -2.48 -11.56
N PHE A 526 -2.63 -1.31 -11.16
CA PHE A 526 -1.84 -0.37 -10.36
C PHE A 526 -1.54 -0.91 -8.97
N GLU A 527 -2.49 -1.59 -8.32
CA GLU A 527 -2.25 -2.29 -7.04
C GLU A 527 -1.14 -3.34 -7.19
N VAL A 528 -1.17 -4.15 -8.27
CA VAL A 528 -0.08 -5.09 -8.59
C VAL A 528 1.25 -4.38 -8.74
N ILE A 529 1.30 -3.27 -9.47
CA ILE A 529 2.55 -2.53 -9.69
C ILE A 529 3.05 -1.90 -8.38
N GLN A 530 2.16 -1.34 -7.56
CA GLN A 530 2.53 -0.78 -6.25
C GLN A 530 3.19 -1.84 -5.35
N LYS A 531 2.58 -3.03 -5.23
CA LYS A 531 3.17 -4.17 -4.52
C LYS A 531 4.45 -4.69 -5.16
N LEU A 532 4.55 -4.63 -6.50
CA LEU A 532 5.76 -5.02 -7.21
C LEU A 532 6.94 -4.11 -6.83
N PHE A 533 6.72 -2.80 -6.65
CA PHE A 533 7.76 -1.88 -6.17
C PHE A 533 8.10 -2.01 -4.67
N ASP A 534 7.38 -2.83 -3.90
CA ASP A 534 7.82 -3.27 -2.57
C ASP A 534 8.88 -4.37 -2.63
N VAL A 535 8.97 -5.09 -3.75
CA VAL A 535 9.98 -6.14 -3.95
C VAL A 535 11.33 -5.51 -4.26
N PHE A 536 12.35 -5.96 -3.54
CA PHE A 536 13.72 -5.50 -3.67
C PHE A 536 14.29 -5.70 -5.10
N ASP A 537 15.12 -4.75 -5.57
CA ASP A 537 15.75 -4.68 -6.91
C ASP A 537 14.80 -4.64 -8.13
N VAL A 538 13.47 -4.63 -7.93
CA VAL A 538 12.51 -4.57 -9.06
C VAL A 538 12.79 -3.41 -10.00
N TYR A 539 13.11 -2.24 -9.45
CA TYR A 539 13.34 -1.05 -10.26
C TYR A 539 14.49 -1.27 -11.27
N GLU A 540 15.63 -1.84 -10.85
CA GLU A 540 16.75 -2.10 -11.76
C GLU A 540 16.35 -3.06 -12.90
N ILE A 541 15.45 -4.00 -12.62
CA ILE A 541 14.93 -4.95 -13.61
C ILE A 541 13.95 -4.27 -14.58
N VAL A 542 13.04 -3.42 -14.10
CA VAL A 542 12.00 -2.81 -14.94
C VAL A 542 12.36 -1.41 -15.48
N GLN A 543 13.51 -0.86 -15.10
CA GLN A 543 13.93 0.52 -15.37
C GLN A 543 13.68 0.94 -16.81
N LEU A 544 14.19 0.17 -17.77
CA LEU A 544 14.07 0.49 -19.21
C LEU A 544 12.61 0.58 -19.67
N LYS A 545 11.71 -0.23 -19.12
CA LYS A 545 10.28 -0.22 -19.46
C LYS A 545 9.52 0.89 -18.73
N VAL A 546 9.93 1.22 -17.51
CA VAL A 546 9.40 2.38 -16.79
C VAL A 546 9.72 3.68 -17.55
N GLU A 547 10.98 3.88 -17.89
CA GLU A 547 11.48 5.07 -18.57
C GLU A 547 10.91 5.24 -19.98
N ARG A 548 10.91 4.16 -20.79
CA ARG A 548 10.54 4.25 -22.21
C ARG A 548 9.06 4.05 -22.51
N GLU A 549 8.31 3.36 -21.63
CA GLU A 549 6.90 3.04 -21.89
C GLU A 549 5.95 3.66 -20.88
N PHE A 550 6.18 3.46 -19.58
CA PHE A 550 5.23 3.82 -18.54
C PHE A 550 5.13 5.32 -18.30
N TYR A 551 6.24 6.02 -18.02
CA TYR A 551 6.17 7.47 -17.81
C TYR A 551 5.68 8.23 -19.06
N PRO A 552 6.07 7.86 -20.30
CA PRO A 552 5.45 8.43 -21.50
C PRO A 552 3.95 8.13 -21.63
N ALA A 553 3.48 6.95 -21.20
CA ALA A 553 2.05 6.64 -21.17
C ALA A 553 1.28 7.51 -20.17
N VAL A 554 1.86 7.80 -19.00
CA VAL A 554 1.29 8.74 -18.02
C VAL A 554 1.25 10.16 -18.58
N SER A 555 2.33 10.63 -19.24
CA SER A 555 2.33 11.94 -19.92
C SER A 555 1.23 12.03 -20.98
N TYR A 556 1.05 10.97 -21.78
CA TYR A 556 -0.03 10.88 -22.75
C TYR A 556 -1.42 10.94 -22.08
N PHE A 557 -1.58 10.25 -20.95
CA PHE A 557 -2.81 10.26 -20.17
C PHE A 557 -3.15 11.67 -19.66
N TYR A 558 -2.20 12.38 -19.04
CA TYR A 558 -2.44 13.74 -18.55
C TYR A 558 -2.82 14.73 -19.66
N LYS A 559 -2.13 14.69 -20.81
CA LYS A 559 -2.48 15.51 -21.99
C LYS A 559 -3.91 15.29 -22.51
N LYS A 560 -4.50 14.13 -22.23
CA LYS A 560 -5.85 13.77 -22.65
C LYS A 560 -6.88 14.09 -21.56
N LEU A 561 -6.49 14.05 -20.30
CA LEU A 561 -7.33 14.40 -19.15
C LEU A 561 -7.90 15.81 -19.31
N ASP A 562 -7.05 16.79 -19.68
CA ASP A 562 -7.45 18.18 -19.93
C ASP A 562 -8.56 18.34 -20.98
N LYS A 563 -8.61 17.44 -21.98
CA LYS A 563 -9.59 17.50 -23.08
C LYS A 563 -10.92 16.81 -22.76
N SER A 564 -10.97 15.98 -21.73
CA SER A 564 -12.09 15.07 -21.44
C SER A 564 -12.63 15.14 -20.00
N TYR A 565 -12.11 16.08 -19.21
CA TYR A 565 -12.41 16.23 -17.79
C TYR A 565 -13.91 16.45 -17.49
N LEU A 566 -14.61 17.24 -18.31
CA LEU A 566 -16.00 17.64 -18.08
C LEU A 566 -17.03 16.49 -18.16
N GLU A 567 -16.77 15.43 -18.92
CA GLU A 567 -17.74 14.34 -19.13
C GLU A 567 -17.52 13.13 -18.22
N ASN A 568 -16.33 13.00 -17.60
CA ASN A 568 -15.93 11.83 -16.82
C ASN A 568 -15.18 12.18 -15.51
N GLU A 569 -15.49 13.33 -14.91
CA GLU A 569 -14.78 13.90 -13.75
C GLU A 569 -14.47 12.89 -12.63
N ASN A 570 -15.49 12.17 -12.12
CA ASN A 570 -15.30 11.18 -11.04
C ASN A 570 -14.33 10.05 -11.43
N LYS A 571 -14.40 9.56 -12.67
CA LYS A 571 -13.50 8.49 -13.15
C LYS A 571 -12.08 9.03 -13.33
N ALA A 572 -11.95 10.24 -13.87
CA ALA A 572 -10.67 10.91 -14.06
C ALA A 572 -9.97 11.17 -12.73
N GLN A 573 -10.70 11.63 -11.70
CA GLN A 573 -10.18 11.83 -10.35
C GLN A 573 -9.72 10.52 -9.69
N GLN A 574 -10.51 9.44 -9.80
CA GLN A 574 -10.10 8.13 -9.26
C GLN A 574 -8.85 7.58 -9.93
N ILE A 575 -8.74 7.69 -11.26
CA ILE A 575 -7.53 7.27 -11.98
C ILE A 575 -6.36 8.15 -11.61
N ASN A 576 -6.54 9.47 -11.55
CA ASN A 576 -5.47 10.41 -11.17
C ASN A 576 -4.95 10.13 -9.77
N SER A 577 -5.84 9.90 -8.79
CA SER A 577 -5.46 9.51 -7.43
C SER A 577 -4.64 8.21 -7.42
N ALA A 578 -5.06 7.20 -8.18
CA ALA A 578 -4.34 5.94 -8.27
C ALA A 578 -2.98 6.06 -9.00
N VAL A 579 -2.90 6.89 -10.05
CA VAL A 579 -1.64 7.23 -10.75
C VAL A 579 -0.71 7.97 -9.79
N ASN A 580 -1.18 8.98 -9.06
CA ASN A 580 -0.37 9.73 -8.10
C ASN A 580 0.18 8.82 -7.00
N ALA A 581 -0.65 7.95 -6.41
CA ALA A 581 -0.20 6.99 -5.40
C ALA A 581 0.88 6.04 -5.95
N LEU A 582 0.72 5.55 -7.18
CA LEU A 582 1.71 4.72 -7.84
C LEU A 582 3.00 5.49 -8.17
N LEU A 583 2.89 6.72 -8.68
CA LEU A 583 4.04 7.56 -8.97
C LEU A 583 4.83 7.89 -7.71
N LEU A 584 4.16 8.28 -6.61
CA LEU A 584 4.78 8.52 -5.30
C LEU A 584 5.58 7.30 -4.82
N LYS A 585 5.04 6.09 -5.02
CA LYS A 585 5.77 4.85 -4.72
C LYS A 585 7.03 4.70 -5.58
N MET A 586 6.92 4.93 -6.89
CA MET A 586 8.04 4.80 -7.83
C MET A 586 9.14 5.85 -7.60
N VAL A 587 8.79 7.10 -7.31
CA VAL A 587 9.75 8.19 -7.06
C VAL A 587 10.36 8.14 -5.66
N SER A 588 9.82 7.31 -4.75
CA SER A 588 10.50 7.01 -3.48
C SER A 588 11.83 6.27 -3.69
N ILE A 589 12.06 5.71 -4.88
CA ILE A 589 13.32 5.12 -5.32
C ILE A 589 14.13 6.21 -6.05
N PRO A 590 15.39 6.49 -5.65
CA PRO A 590 16.19 7.58 -6.22
C PRO A 590 16.25 7.58 -7.76
N PHE A 591 16.52 6.44 -8.39
CA PHE A 591 16.52 6.36 -9.86
C PHE A 591 15.12 6.52 -10.47
N GLY A 592 14.06 6.10 -9.78
CA GLY A 592 12.67 6.35 -10.18
C GLY A 592 12.37 7.84 -10.29
N LEU A 593 12.80 8.62 -9.30
CA LEU A 593 12.68 10.08 -9.34
C LEU A 593 13.50 10.68 -10.49
N LYS A 594 14.79 10.34 -10.59
CA LYS A 594 15.69 10.84 -11.66
C LYS A 594 15.12 10.58 -13.06
N ALA A 595 14.56 9.39 -13.27
CA ALA A 595 13.90 9.02 -14.52
C ALA A 595 12.63 9.84 -14.80
N LEU A 596 11.80 10.10 -13.78
CA LEU A 596 10.56 10.87 -13.94
C LEU A 596 10.81 12.34 -14.34
N VAL A 597 11.91 12.94 -13.87
CA VAL A 597 12.28 14.34 -14.18
C VAL A 597 12.39 14.59 -15.68
N GLN A 598 12.76 13.57 -16.47
CA GLN A 598 12.79 13.65 -17.94
C GLN A 598 11.40 13.88 -18.56
N GLN A 599 10.33 13.51 -17.85
CA GLN A 599 8.94 13.80 -18.21
C GLN A 599 8.43 15.04 -17.46
N THR A 600 8.91 16.22 -17.89
CA THR A 600 8.70 17.51 -17.21
C THR A 600 7.24 17.78 -16.81
N THR A 601 6.27 17.49 -17.70
CA THR A 601 4.84 17.68 -17.41
C THR A 601 4.35 16.78 -16.29
N VAL A 602 4.72 15.50 -16.30
CA VAL A 602 4.29 14.53 -15.28
C VAL A 602 4.94 14.86 -13.94
N PHE A 603 6.21 15.25 -13.96
CA PHE A 603 6.93 15.66 -12.76
C PHE A 603 6.33 16.92 -12.12
N GLN A 604 6.02 17.94 -12.92
CA GLN A 604 5.36 19.15 -12.44
C GLN A 604 3.95 18.85 -11.88
N GLU A 605 3.12 18.11 -12.61
CA GLU A 605 1.78 17.70 -12.17
C GLU A 605 1.82 16.87 -10.88
N LEU A 606 2.84 16.03 -10.69
CA LEU A 606 3.00 15.26 -9.45
C LEU A 606 3.36 16.16 -8.27
N ILE A 607 4.23 17.16 -8.44
CA ILE A 607 4.55 18.14 -7.38
C ILE A 607 3.30 18.96 -7.06
N GLU A 608 2.67 19.57 -8.07
CA GLU A 608 1.48 20.39 -7.90
C GLU A 608 0.32 19.58 -7.32
N GLY A 609 0.11 18.34 -7.79
CA GLY A 609 -0.92 17.42 -7.29
C GLY A 609 -0.62 16.82 -5.92
N SER A 610 0.63 16.83 -5.46
CA SER A 610 0.98 16.45 -4.09
C SER A 610 0.82 17.63 -3.13
N VAL A 611 1.08 18.84 -3.60
CA VAL A 611 1.13 20.05 -2.78
C VAL A 611 -0.23 20.78 -2.71
N THR A 612 -0.96 20.87 -3.83
CA THR A 612 -2.19 21.67 -3.97
C THR A 612 -3.41 21.06 -3.25
N PRO A 613 -3.67 19.74 -3.31
CA PRO A 613 -4.81 19.12 -2.62
C PRO A 613 -4.58 18.94 -1.12
N LEU A 614 -3.32 18.95 -0.65
CA LEU A 614 -2.93 18.73 0.76
C LEU A 614 -2.90 20.02 1.59
N ARG A 615 -3.64 21.06 1.20
CA ARG A 615 -3.91 22.22 2.05
C ARG A 615 -4.42 21.84 3.45
N THR A 616 -4.83 20.60 3.70
CA THR A 616 -5.32 20.15 5.02
C THR A 616 -4.44 19.13 5.75
N SER A 617 -3.38 18.56 5.17
CA SER A 617 -2.44 17.73 5.95
C SER A 617 -1.19 17.29 5.22
N TRP A 618 -0.02 17.81 5.61
CA TRP A 618 1.31 17.23 5.34
C TRP A 618 1.58 15.93 6.12
N THR A 619 0.52 15.18 6.42
CA THR A 619 0.57 13.90 7.16
C THR A 619 1.24 12.80 6.35
N SER A 620 1.28 12.92 5.02
CA SER A 620 1.99 11.96 4.18
C SER A 620 3.48 12.25 4.15
N ILE A 621 4.21 11.53 5.01
CA ILE A 621 5.67 11.45 5.01
C ILE A 621 6.24 11.14 3.61
N GLU A 622 5.58 10.30 2.83
CA GLU A 622 6.02 9.93 1.48
C GLU A 622 6.04 11.16 0.56
N VAL A 623 5.03 12.03 0.68
CA VAL A 623 4.97 13.30 -0.05
C VAL A 623 6.06 14.25 0.41
N VAL A 624 6.29 14.38 1.73
CA VAL A 624 7.35 15.25 2.26
C VAL A 624 8.72 14.83 1.71
N ASN A 625 9.06 13.54 1.78
CA ASN A 625 10.32 13.02 1.21
C ASN A 625 10.45 13.25 -0.30
N PHE A 626 9.36 13.04 -1.03
CA PHE A 626 9.33 13.28 -2.47
C PHE A 626 9.59 14.76 -2.77
N VAL A 627 8.90 15.68 -2.10
CA VAL A 627 9.10 17.14 -2.28
C VAL A 627 10.53 17.54 -1.92
N THR A 628 11.09 17.04 -0.80
CA THR A 628 12.49 17.29 -0.42
C THR A 628 13.44 16.84 -1.52
N SER A 629 13.25 15.64 -2.07
CA SER A 629 14.15 15.08 -3.08
C SER A 629 13.95 15.74 -4.46
N ALA A 630 12.71 16.12 -4.80
CA ALA A 630 12.36 16.77 -6.05
C ALA A 630 13.03 18.15 -6.22
N ALA A 631 13.23 18.87 -5.11
CA ALA A 631 13.89 20.17 -5.12
C ALA A 631 15.37 20.14 -5.52
N SER A 632 16.02 18.96 -5.54
CA SER A 632 17.39 18.82 -6.05
C SER A 632 17.50 19.24 -7.52
N PHE A 633 16.43 19.01 -8.29
CA PHE A 633 16.32 19.34 -9.71
C PHE A 633 15.79 20.77 -9.90
N GLN A 634 16.30 21.47 -10.91
CA GLN A 634 15.97 22.87 -11.18
C GLN A 634 14.47 23.08 -11.45
N LEU A 635 13.84 22.17 -12.20
CA LEU A 635 12.38 22.24 -12.46
C LEU A 635 11.59 22.08 -11.16
N GLY A 636 11.99 21.14 -10.30
CA GLY A 636 11.34 20.90 -9.01
C GLY A 636 11.46 22.10 -8.08
N TYR A 637 12.67 22.66 -7.95
CA TYR A 637 12.92 23.90 -7.22
C TYR A 637 12.00 25.03 -7.68
N ASN A 638 11.92 25.29 -8.99
CA ASN A 638 11.10 26.37 -9.53
C ASN A 638 9.61 26.19 -9.23
N VAL A 639 9.08 24.96 -9.38
CA VAL A 639 7.67 24.65 -9.11
C VAL A 639 7.37 24.82 -7.62
N ILE A 640 8.22 24.29 -6.73
CA ILE A 640 8.06 24.41 -5.28
C ILE A 640 8.11 25.89 -4.85
N ALA A 641 9.08 26.66 -5.35
CA ALA A 641 9.20 28.08 -5.06
C ALA A 641 7.95 28.89 -5.47
N ASN A 642 7.34 28.55 -6.62
CA ASN A 642 6.09 29.17 -7.05
C ASN A 642 4.90 28.82 -6.15
N LEU A 643 4.91 27.65 -5.53
CA LEU A 643 3.85 27.19 -4.62
C LEU A 643 4.09 27.64 -3.16
N ALA A 644 5.31 28.03 -2.80
CA ALA A 644 5.75 28.23 -1.42
C ALA A 644 4.83 29.10 -0.54
N SER A 645 4.28 30.19 -1.07
CA SER A 645 3.47 31.17 -0.31
C SER A 645 2.20 30.60 0.31
N HIS A 646 1.69 29.47 -0.20
CA HIS A 646 0.38 28.91 0.21
C HIS A 646 0.47 27.53 0.86
N VAL A 647 1.66 26.99 1.01
CA VAL A 647 1.85 25.54 1.15
C VAL A 647 2.10 25.09 2.59
N LEU A 648 2.80 25.89 3.37
CA LEU A 648 2.99 25.65 4.80
C LEU A 648 2.01 26.45 5.67
N SER A 649 1.21 27.33 5.07
CA SER A 649 0.32 28.25 5.79
C SER A 649 -0.71 27.54 6.66
N THR A 650 -1.18 26.36 6.26
CA THR A 650 -2.17 25.61 7.04
C THR A 650 -1.55 24.86 8.20
N LEU A 651 -0.38 24.21 8.02
CA LEU A 651 0.39 23.67 9.15
C LEU A 651 0.75 24.75 10.18
N LEU A 652 1.18 25.92 9.70
CA LEU A 652 1.50 27.05 10.56
C LEU A 652 0.25 27.57 11.27
N SER A 653 -0.86 27.72 10.56
CA SER A 653 -2.13 28.15 11.16
C SER A 653 -2.62 27.17 12.22
N ASP A 654 -2.55 25.86 11.95
CA ASP A 654 -2.95 24.82 12.90
C ASP A 654 -2.05 24.84 14.15
N ALA A 655 -0.73 24.98 13.96
CA ALA A 655 0.21 25.13 15.08
C ALA A 655 -0.07 26.40 15.90
N CYS A 656 -0.35 27.53 15.24
CA CYS A 656 -0.67 28.78 15.92
C CYS A 656 -2.01 28.68 16.68
N GLN A 657 -3.03 28.02 16.12
CA GLN A 657 -4.30 27.77 16.82
C GLN A 657 -4.11 26.96 18.10
N ILE A 658 -3.19 26.00 18.13
CA ILE A 658 -2.87 25.21 19.33
C ILE A 658 -2.20 26.08 20.40
N LEU A 659 -1.29 26.98 20.00
CA LEU A 659 -0.64 27.92 20.92
C LEU A 659 -1.64 28.90 21.53
N GLU A 660 -2.68 29.27 20.79
CA GLU A 660 -3.75 30.15 21.26
C GLU A 660 -4.90 29.39 21.98
N ASP A 661 -4.89 28.05 22.00
CA ASP A 661 -5.92 27.22 22.65
C ASP A 661 -5.74 27.20 24.18
N PRO A 662 -6.73 27.66 24.97
CA PRO A 662 -6.68 27.61 26.43
C PRO A 662 -6.42 26.20 27.02
N CYS A 663 -6.75 25.13 26.31
CA CYS A 663 -6.55 23.75 26.78
C CYS A 663 -5.09 23.28 26.65
N HIS A 664 -4.34 23.85 25.71
CA HIS A 664 -2.97 23.45 25.37
C HIS A 664 -1.93 24.55 25.69
N PHE A 665 -2.38 25.74 26.07
CA PHE A 665 -1.56 26.93 26.35
C PHE A 665 -0.36 26.70 27.28
N HIS A 666 -0.49 25.83 28.29
CA HIS A 666 0.58 25.61 29.27
C HIS A 666 1.69 24.66 28.80
N ASP A 667 1.40 23.77 27.86
CA ASP A 667 2.38 22.83 27.30
C ASP A 667 1.93 22.35 25.90
N PRO A 668 2.04 23.23 24.88
CA PRO A 668 1.60 22.90 23.54
C PRO A 668 2.63 22.06 22.77
N TRP A 669 3.87 21.94 23.26
CA TRP A 669 5.02 21.46 22.49
C TRP A 669 4.96 19.96 22.20
N ASP A 670 4.34 19.17 23.07
CA ASP A 670 4.11 17.73 22.87
C ASP A 670 2.93 17.43 21.91
N HIS A 671 2.22 18.46 21.44
CA HIS A 671 1.08 18.26 20.55
C HIS A 671 1.52 17.74 19.17
N GLU A 672 0.78 16.75 18.65
CA GLU A 672 1.12 16.02 17.43
C GLU A 672 1.36 16.94 16.21
N ASN A 673 0.56 18.01 16.07
CA ASN A 673 0.71 18.96 14.96
C ASN A 673 1.97 19.84 15.05
N ILE A 674 2.43 20.20 16.26
CA ILE A 674 3.68 20.95 16.43
C ILE A 674 4.86 20.03 16.12
N GLN A 675 4.83 18.80 16.61
CA GLN A 675 5.84 17.78 16.27
C GLN A 675 5.88 17.50 14.76
N LYS A 676 4.72 17.40 14.09
CA LYS A 676 4.62 17.27 12.63
C LYS A 676 5.24 18.45 11.89
N LEU A 677 5.00 19.69 12.35
CA LEU A 677 5.59 20.89 11.76
C LEU A 677 7.12 20.82 11.85
N LEU A 678 7.66 20.59 13.04
CA LEU A 678 9.11 20.50 13.27
C LEU A 678 9.75 19.37 12.45
N GLN A 679 9.11 18.20 12.40
CA GLN A 679 9.56 17.07 11.59
C GLN A 679 9.55 17.40 10.09
N THR A 680 8.52 18.08 9.60
CA THR A 680 8.41 18.50 8.19
C THR A 680 9.52 19.50 7.85
N LEU A 681 9.79 20.49 8.73
CA LEU A 681 10.87 21.45 8.55
C LEU A 681 12.24 20.76 8.53
N THR A 682 12.45 19.79 9.41
CA THR A 682 13.68 19.00 9.47
C THR A 682 13.87 18.18 8.20
N LEU A 683 12.81 17.58 7.67
CA LEU A 683 12.86 16.86 6.39
C LEU A 683 13.16 17.79 5.22
N PHE A 684 12.61 19.01 5.18
CA PHE A 684 12.94 19.98 4.14
C PHE A 684 14.37 20.51 4.26
N SER A 685 14.89 20.68 5.49
CA SER A 685 16.26 21.18 5.71
C SER A 685 17.34 20.19 5.28
N LEU A 686 17.06 18.89 5.19
CA LEU A 686 17.99 17.89 4.63
C LEU A 686 18.42 18.22 3.17
N ASN A 687 17.61 18.99 2.44
CA ASN A 687 17.98 19.52 1.13
C ASN A 687 17.89 21.05 1.13
N PHE A 688 19.05 21.73 1.11
CA PHE A 688 19.12 23.19 1.09
C PHE A 688 18.29 23.83 -0.04
N LYS A 689 18.24 23.21 -1.24
CA LYS A 689 17.40 23.72 -2.34
C LYS A 689 15.91 23.66 -2.01
N CYS A 690 15.47 22.62 -1.31
CA CYS A 690 14.08 22.51 -0.86
C CYS A 690 13.75 23.60 0.16
N PHE A 691 14.60 23.75 1.17
CA PHE A 691 14.43 24.76 2.21
C PHE A 691 14.40 26.18 1.62
N SER A 692 15.38 26.53 0.79
CA SER A 692 15.45 27.85 0.14
C SER A 692 14.29 28.12 -0.80
N ALA A 693 13.73 27.11 -1.48
CA ALA A 693 12.51 27.26 -2.27
C ALA A 693 11.31 27.67 -1.42
N PHE A 694 11.14 27.11 -0.22
CA PHE A 694 10.07 27.51 0.70
C PHE A 694 10.32 28.88 1.38
N MET A 695 11.56 29.37 1.35
CA MET A 695 11.93 30.70 1.85
C MET A 695 11.74 31.82 0.81
N THR A 696 11.42 31.50 -0.46
CA THR A 696 11.19 32.56 -1.47
C THR A 696 9.87 33.28 -1.23
N ASN A 697 9.93 34.57 -0.90
CA ASN A 697 8.76 35.43 -0.79
C ASN A 697 8.22 35.80 -2.18
N VAL A 698 7.13 35.16 -2.62
CA VAL A 698 6.26 35.76 -3.63
C VAL A 698 5.53 36.92 -2.94
N LYS A 699 5.59 38.11 -3.54
CA LYS A 699 5.04 39.36 -3.00
C LYS A 699 3.52 39.28 -2.83
N ASP A 700 3.04 38.63 -1.79
CA ASP A 700 1.65 38.75 -1.36
C ASP A 700 1.51 39.95 -0.42
N SER A 701 0.54 40.80 -0.75
CA SER A 701 0.20 42.05 -0.08
C SER A 701 0.18 41.89 1.44
N TYR A 702 0.94 42.74 2.12
CA TYR A 702 0.88 42.96 3.56
C TYR A 702 -0.57 43.26 3.99
N ASN A 703 -1.32 42.23 4.38
CA ASN A 703 -2.48 42.44 5.23
C ASN A 703 -1.91 42.56 6.65
N GLU A 704 -1.74 43.79 7.11
CA GLU A 704 -1.28 44.14 8.47
C GLU A 704 -2.25 43.67 9.58
N GLU A 705 -3.36 43.00 9.24
CA GLU A 705 -4.42 42.61 10.17
C GLU A 705 -4.30 41.17 10.73
N GLN A 706 -3.33 40.36 10.30
CA GLN A 706 -3.15 38.98 10.81
C GLN A 706 -1.94 38.87 11.75
N ASN A 707 -2.20 38.58 13.03
CA ASN A 707 -1.21 38.54 14.13
C ASN A 707 -0.36 37.26 14.21
N TYR A 708 -0.45 36.32 13.25
CA TYR A 708 0.27 35.03 13.28
C TYR A 708 1.08 34.75 12.00
N PRO A 709 2.17 33.96 12.07
CA PRO A 709 3.04 33.68 10.93
C PRO A 709 2.35 32.80 9.86
N LEU A 710 2.28 33.30 8.62
CA LEU A 710 1.66 32.60 7.47
C LEU A 710 2.66 31.84 6.59
N ASN A 711 3.95 32.11 6.75
CA ASN A 711 5.02 31.55 5.94
C ASN A 711 6.31 31.41 6.77
N LEU A 712 7.28 30.67 6.24
CA LEU A 712 8.54 30.42 6.94
C LEU A 712 9.35 31.70 7.21
N PRO A 713 9.49 32.66 6.26
CA PRO A 713 10.21 33.88 6.56
C PRO A 713 9.65 34.66 7.76
N LYS A 714 8.32 34.72 7.92
CA LYS A 714 7.69 35.33 9.11
C LYS A 714 8.00 34.54 10.39
N LEU A 715 7.83 33.22 10.36
CA LEU A 715 8.12 32.36 11.52
C LEU A 715 9.57 32.47 12.00
N PHE A 716 10.54 32.49 11.06
CA PHE A 716 11.94 32.63 11.40
C PHE A 716 12.28 34.05 11.87
N ASN A 717 11.60 35.09 11.39
CA ASN A 717 11.72 36.43 11.98
C ASN A 717 11.21 36.48 13.44
N ASP A 718 10.18 35.70 13.79
CA ASP A 718 9.73 35.59 15.19
C ASP A 718 10.80 34.97 16.10
N SER A 719 11.71 34.13 15.56
CA SER A 719 12.82 33.56 16.35
C SER A 719 13.80 34.59 16.91
N VAL A 720 13.85 35.79 16.32
CA VAL A 720 14.69 36.93 16.77
C VAL A 720 13.88 38.05 17.41
N ASN A 721 12.56 37.92 17.52
CA ASN A 721 11.67 38.89 18.15
C ASN A 721 11.13 38.37 19.50
N PRO A 722 11.69 38.80 20.64
CA PRO A 722 11.27 38.31 21.95
C PRO A 722 9.86 38.78 22.35
N GLU A 723 9.33 39.84 21.72
CA GLU A 723 7.98 40.34 21.96
C GLU A 723 6.89 39.53 21.22
N SER A 724 7.30 38.64 20.31
CA SER A 724 6.36 37.80 19.57
C SER A 724 5.84 36.63 20.41
N ASN A 725 4.52 36.43 20.41
CA ASN A 725 3.89 35.25 21.02
C ASN A 725 4.39 33.93 20.40
N TYR A 726 5.01 33.99 19.21
CA TYR A 726 5.52 32.85 18.46
C TYR A 726 7.04 32.66 18.59
N HIS A 727 7.70 33.45 19.43
CA HIS A 727 9.16 33.43 19.60
C HIS A 727 9.71 32.03 19.89
N TYR A 728 9.12 31.30 20.84
CA TYR A 728 9.57 29.95 21.18
C TYR A 728 9.39 28.95 20.04
N LEU A 729 8.26 29.01 19.33
CA LEU A 729 8.04 28.19 18.13
C LEU A 729 9.08 28.52 17.05
N GLY A 730 9.43 29.80 16.90
CA GLY A 730 10.52 30.25 16.04
C GLY A 730 11.87 29.67 16.45
N LEU A 731 12.21 29.67 17.74
CA LEU A 731 13.44 29.06 18.27
C LEU A 731 13.48 27.54 18.06
N LEU A 732 12.39 26.82 18.35
CA LEU A 732 12.29 25.38 18.08
C LEU A 732 12.48 25.07 16.59
N SER A 733 11.83 25.85 15.72
CA SER A 733 11.94 25.72 14.27
C SER A 733 13.36 26.01 13.79
N LEU A 734 14.04 27.00 14.37
CA LEU A 734 15.43 27.32 14.09
C LEU A 734 16.36 26.17 14.51
N ASN A 735 16.24 25.68 15.73
CA ASN A 735 17.04 24.56 16.23
C ASN A 735 16.89 23.28 15.38
N ALA A 736 15.70 23.04 14.81
CA ALA A 736 15.41 21.88 13.97
C ALA A 736 16.09 21.92 12.59
N VAL A 737 16.40 23.11 12.05
CA VAL A 737 16.92 23.25 10.68
C VAL A 737 18.41 23.58 10.59
N ILE A 738 19.00 24.16 11.64
CA ILE A 738 20.41 24.61 11.64
C ILE A 738 21.44 23.48 11.65
N SER A 739 21.03 22.23 11.88
CA SER A 739 21.94 21.06 11.77
C SER A 739 22.46 20.87 10.32
N ASN A 740 21.77 21.40 9.31
CA ASN A 740 22.31 21.56 7.97
C ASN A 740 23.10 22.87 7.89
N LEU A 741 24.42 22.78 7.70
CA LEU A 741 25.29 23.96 7.74
C LEU A 741 24.99 24.98 6.63
N ASN A 742 24.55 24.55 5.44
CA ASN A 742 24.16 25.48 4.38
C ASN A 742 22.89 26.26 4.75
N VAL A 743 21.93 25.62 5.44
CA VAL A 743 20.74 26.30 5.97
C VAL A 743 21.14 27.25 7.10
N CYS A 744 22.07 26.84 7.97
CA CYS A 744 22.61 27.68 9.02
C CYS A 744 23.23 28.97 8.45
N LEU A 745 24.16 28.87 7.48
CA LEU A 745 24.78 30.04 6.84
C LEU A 745 23.75 30.97 6.19
N TYR A 746 22.75 30.41 5.52
CA TYR A 746 21.68 31.18 4.88
C TYR A 746 20.82 31.94 5.91
N LEU A 747 20.45 31.29 7.01
CA LEU A 747 19.65 31.93 8.08
C LEU A 747 20.49 32.91 8.91
N LEU A 748 21.78 32.66 9.09
CA LEU A 748 22.70 33.59 9.76
C LEU A 748 22.74 34.92 9.02
N GLU A 749 22.90 34.88 7.70
CA GLU A 749 22.87 36.09 6.88
C GLU A 749 21.49 36.77 6.88
N LEU A 750 20.41 35.97 6.77
CA LEU A 750 19.06 36.51 6.66
C LEU A 750 18.58 37.19 7.96
N LEU A 751 18.91 36.61 9.13
CA LEU A 751 18.32 36.99 10.42
C LEU A 751 19.33 37.63 11.38
N ASN A 752 20.63 37.44 11.17
CA ASN A 752 21.68 37.78 12.14
C ASN A 752 21.41 37.18 13.54
N PHE A 753 20.82 35.98 13.58
CA PHE A 753 20.26 35.42 14.81
C PHE A 753 21.34 35.13 15.88
N GLN A 754 22.56 34.76 15.48
CA GLN A 754 23.64 34.45 16.43
C GLN A 754 23.95 35.65 17.35
N ASN A 755 24.11 36.85 16.77
CA ASN A 755 24.40 38.06 17.55
C ASN A 755 23.20 38.49 18.41
N ILE A 756 21.99 38.45 17.85
CA ILE A 756 20.77 38.86 18.55
C ILE A 756 20.48 37.94 19.74
N LEU A 757 20.58 36.62 19.56
CA LEU A 757 20.34 35.67 20.64
C LEU A 757 21.42 35.74 21.73
N LEU A 758 22.68 36.07 21.37
CA LEU A 758 23.73 36.35 22.34
C LEU A 758 23.42 37.59 23.19
N GLU A 759 22.91 38.66 22.57
CA GLU A 759 22.50 39.87 23.30
C GLU A 759 21.40 39.55 24.32
N PHE A 760 20.41 38.73 23.96
CA PHE A 760 19.38 38.27 24.89
C PHE A 760 19.97 37.46 26.05
N GLN A 761 20.85 36.50 25.76
CA GLN A 761 21.48 35.69 26.82
C GLN A 761 22.34 36.53 27.78
N GLN A 762 22.99 37.60 27.29
CA GLN A 762 23.76 38.52 28.11
C GLN A 762 22.89 39.51 28.91
N PHE A 763 21.70 39.84 28.41
CA PHE A 763 20.75 40.70 29.11
C PHE A 763 20.13 39.98 30.31
N ASP A 764 19.69 38.74 30.10
CA ASP A 764 19.14 37.86 31.15
C ASP A 764 20.16 37.62 32.29
N ALA A 765 21.47 37.66 31.98
CA ALA A 765 22.55 37.52 32.96
C ALA A 765 22.83 38.79 33.80
N LYS A 766 22.31 39.97 33.42
CA LYS A 766 22.66 41.27 34.04
C LYS A 766 21.58 41.85 34.96
N GLU A 767 20.32 41.45 34.85
CA GLU A 767 19.21 42.10 35.59
C GLU A 767 19.07 41.64 37.06
N ASP A 768 19.51 40.45 37.44
CA ASP A 768 19.31 39.92 38.81
C ASP A 768 20.60 39.92 39.67
N GLY A 769 20.87 41.06 40.30
CA GLY A 769 22.01 41.29 41.20
C GLY A 769 21.92 40.71 42.62
N GLU A 770 20.94 39.86 42.95
CA GLU A 770 20.86 39.18 44.25
C GLU A 770 20.60 37.68 44.09
N MET A 771 21.58 36.89 44.55
CA MET A 771 21.56 35.45 44.83
C MET A 771 20.14 34.86 45.05
N SER A 772 19.50 34.43 43.98
CA SER A 772 18.38 33.50 44.03
C SER A 772 18.61 32.43 42.96
N VAL A 773 18.32 31.18 43.32
CA VAL A 773 18.52 29.98 42.50
C VAL A 773 18.07 30.23 41.06
N LYS A 774 19.01 30.16 40.10
CA LYS A 774 18.75 30.32 38.65
C LYS A 774 17.64 29.35 38.21
N TYR A 775 16.40 29.80 38.09
CA TYR A 775 15.40 29.08 37.31
C TYR A 775 15.70 29.38 35.85
N ILE A 776 16.48 28.50 35.19
CA ILE A 776 16.69 28.55 33.74
C ILE A 776 15.35 28.22 33.09
N ASP A 777 14.77 29.18 32.36
CA ASP A 777 13.56 28.95 31.59
C ASP A 777 13.88 28.18 30.29
N ASP A 778 12.84 27.57 29.71
CA ASP A 778 12.99 26.77 28.49
C ASP A 778 13.53 27.61 27.31
N TYR A 779 13.24 28.92 27.30
CA TYR A 779 13.74 29.88 26.31
C TYR A 779 15.26 30.02 26.39
N THR A 780 15.82 30.18 27.59
CA THR A 780 17.28 30.28 27.79
C THR A 780 17.98 29.00 27.37
N LEU A 781 17.40 27.83 27.68
CA LEU A 781 17.97 26.53 27.30
C LEU A 781 18.02 26.35 25.78
N ILE A 782 16.93 26.64 25.06
CA ILE A 782 16.89 26.50 23.60
C ILE A 782 17.78 27.54 22.90
N ARG A 783 17.85 28.78 23.39
CA ARG A 783 18.78 29.81 22.89
C ARG A 783 20.22 29.36 23.04
N HIS A 784 20.59 28.87 24.24
CA HIS A 784 21.92 28.34 24.50
C HIS A 784 22.25 27.18 23.57
N LYS A 785 21.31 26.25 23.38
CA LYS A 785 21.47 25.12 22.45
C LYS A 785 21.73 25.60 21.02
N ILE A 786 20.94 26.55 20.51
CA ILE A 786 21.11 27.12 19.16
C ILE A 786 22.48 27.78 19.03
N LEU A 787 22.87 28.62 19.99
CA LEU A 787 24.15 29.30 19.98
C LEU A 787 25.32 28.33 20.05
N SER A 788 25.23 27.32 20.93
CA SER A 788 26.19 26.22 21.02
C SER A 788 26.37 25.52 19.67
N LYS A 789 25.28 25.16 18.96
CA LYS A 789 25.37 24.58 17.61
C LYS A 789 26.08 25.46 16.58
N THR A 790 26.00 26.78 16.73
CA THR A 790 26.63 27.73 15.80
C THR A 790 28.08 28.04 16.10
N TYR A 791 28.52 27.86 17.33
CA TYR A 791 29.91 28.00 17.72
C TYR A 791 30.62 26.64 17.65
N PHE A 792 30.11 25.66 18.38
CA PHE A 792 30.65 24.31 18.40
C PHE A 792 29.98 23.46 17.32
N VAL A 793 30.74 23.19 16.26
CA VAL A 793 30.33 22.27 15.18
C VAL A 793 30.01 20.90 15.77
N ASN A 794 30.75 20.45 16.80
CA ASN A 794 30.52 19.20 17.49
C ASN A 794 29.86 19.47 18.86
N ILE A 795 28.69 18.89 19.08
CA ILE A 795 27.88 19.15 20.26
C ILE A 795 27.80 17.83 21.03
N LYS A 796 28.49 17.77 22.17
CA LYS A 796 27.99 17.27 23.47
C LYS A 796 29.10 16.62 24.31
N ASN A 797 29.74 17.41 25.16
CA ASN A 797 30.10 16.95 26.50
C ASN A 797 28.82 16.87 27.36
N GLU A 798 27.87 16.00 27.01
CA GLU A 798 26.63 15.79 27.79
C GLU A 798 26.88 15.08 29.14
N GLU A 799 28.11 14.64 29.41
CA GLU A 799 28.47 14.06 30.71
C GLU A 799 28.46 15.08 31.86
N GLU A 800 28.43 16.40 31.58
CA GLU A 800 28.21 17.41 32.63
C GLU A 800 26.73 17.72 32.89
N GLU A 801 25.78 17.34 32.01
CA GLU A 801 24.35 17.63 32.25
C GLU A 801 23.61 16.49 32.98
N THR A 802 24.13 15.27 32.98
CA THR A 802 23.47 14.11 33.62
C THR A 802 24.11 13.66 34.94
N SER A 803 25.24 14.24 35.33
CA SER A 803 25.98 13.83 36.53
C SER A 803 26.16 14.92 37.58
N LYS A 804 25.15 15.77 37.82
CA LYS A 804 24.85 16.37 39.14
C LYS A 804 23.55 17.16 39.08
N SER A 805 22.54 16.62 39.75
CA SER A 805 21.50 17.46 40.34
C SER A 805 22.15 18.45 41.31
N GLU A 806 21.80 19.74 41.16
CA GLU A 806 22.14 20.91 42.00
C GLU A 806 23.30 21.78 41.45
N GLU A 807 22.91 22.98 40.96
CA GLU A 807 23.69 24.10 40.37
C GLU A 807 23.98 24.03 38.85
N TYR A 808 23.09 24.63 38.04
CA TYR A 808 23.33 24.91 36.62
C TYR A 808 24.14 26.19 36.42
N ASP A 809 25.41 26.05 36.03
CA ASP A 809 26.18 27.12 35.38
C ASP A 809 26.32 26.81 33.88
N LEU A 810 25.55 27.51 33.04
CA LEU A 810 25.67 27.41 31.58
C LEU A 810 27.06 27.93 31.13
N PRO A 811 27.74 27.26 30.18
CA PRO A 811 29.00 27.74 29.62
C PRO A 811 28.89 29.17 29.07
N MET A 812 29.93 29.98 29.30
CA MET A 812 29.98 31.35 28.79
C MET A 812 30.17 31.34 27.26
N LEU A 813 29.26 31.99 26.53
CA LEU A 813 29.28 32.13 25.06
C LEU A 813 29.48 33.61 24.67
N PRO A 814 30.29 33.91 23.63
CA PRO A 814 31.18 33.00 22.91
C PRO A 814 32.28 32.46 23.83
N PRO A 815 32.78 31.23 23.59
CA PRO A 815 33.80 30.65 24.46
C PRO A 815 35.05 31.53 24.49
N PRO A 816 35.72 31.65 25.65
CA PRO A 816 36.98 32.35 25.74
C PRO A 816 38.00 31.68 24.81
N LYS A 817 38.92 32.48 24.23
CA LYS A 817 40.07 31.93 23.51
C LYS A 817 40.83 30.99 24.45
N PHE A 818 41.05 29.75 24.05
CA PHE A 818 41.85 28.81 24.84
C PHE A 818 43.29 29.33 24.94
N ASP A 819 43.64 29.90 26.09
CA ASP A 819 45.05 30.09 26.47
C ASP A 819 45.54 28.72 26.97
N ASN A 820 46.30 28.04 26.11
CA ASN A 820 46.86 26.71 26.37
C ASN A 820 47.86 26.72 27.53
N GLU A 821 47.41 26.36 28.72
CA GLU A 821 48.27 25.80 29.77
C GLU A 821 47.74 24.42 30.19
N ASN A 822 48.44 23.38 29.71
CA ASN A 822 48.41 21.98 30.16
C ASN A 822 47.39 21.03 29.48
N VAL A 823 47.63 20.69 28.20
CA VAL A 823 47.29 19.36 27.70
C VAL A 823 48.47 18.42 28.03
N PRO A 824 48.24 17.21 28.58
CA PRO A 824 49.31 16.25 28.78
C PRO A 824 49.94 15.92 27.42
N LEU A 825 51.26 16.01 27.32
CA LEU A 825 52.00 15.42 26.20
C LEU A 825 51.68 13.93 26.16
N GLU A 826 50.77 13.52 25.27
CA GLU A 826 50.59 12.10 24.95
C GLU A 826 51.91 11.60 24.36
N ASP A 827 52.46 10.54 24.96
CA ASP A 827 53.67 9.89 24.48
C ASP A 827 53.46 9.47 23.00
N GLU A 828 54.28 10.03 22.09
CA GLU A 828 54.20 9.75 20.65
C GLU A 828 54.61 8.31 20.33
N TYR A 829 53.69 7.37 20.43
CA TYR A 829 53.87 6.04 19.85
C TYR A 829 53.59 6.11 18.34
N GLU A 830 54.57 5.69 17.53
CA GLU A 830 54.44 5.58 16.08
C GLU A 830 53.43 4.47 15.74
N THR A 831 52.39 4.80 14.98
CA THR A 831 51.36 3.82 14.58
C THR A 831 51.92 2.83 13.55
N GLU A 832 51.31 1.64 13.43
CA GLU A 832 51.71 0.64 12.44
C GLU A 832 51.61 1.17 11.00
N LEU A 833 50.63 2.03 10.74
CA LEU A 833 50.49 2.77 9.49
C LEU A 833 51.66 3.75 9.26
N GLU A 834 52.02 4.55 10.26
CA GLU A 834 53.15 5.49 10.18
C GLU A 834 54.46 4.77 9.90
N TYR A 835 54.71 3.68 10.63
CA TYR A 835 55.87 2.83 10.41
C TYR A 835 55.88 2.24 8.99
N SER A 836 54.75 1.72 8.51
CA SER A 836 54.64 1.11 7.18
C SER A 836 54.80 2.13 6.03
N LEU A 837 54.36 3.37 6.22
CA LEU A 837 54.55 4.46 5.25
C LEU A 837 55.98 4.99 5.23
N ARG A 838 56.70 4.96 6.36
CA ARG A 838 58.12 5.38 6.48
C ARG A 838 59.12 4.30 6.13
N ALA A 839 58.74 3.03 6.26
CA ALA A 839 59.54 1.88 5.83
C ALA A 839 59.63 1.88 4.30
N ASP A 840 60.40 2.82 3.73
CA ASP A 840 60.74 2.89 2.32
C ASP A 840 61.55 1.64 1.94
N THR A 841 60.87 0.53 1.63
CA THR A 841 61.49 -0.53 0.85
C THR A 841 61.58 -0.05 -0.60
N PRO A 842 62.77 -0.04 -1.23
CA PRO A 842 62.95 0.29 -2.64
C PRO A 842 62.43 -0.85 -3.55
N GLY A 843 61.15 -1.18 -3.42
CA GLY A 843 60.40 -2.16 -4.21
C GLY A 843 59.32 -1.47 -5.04
N LEU A 844 58.79 -2.18 -6.04
CA LEU A 844 57.60 -1.73 -6.79
C LEU A 844 56.44 -1.54 -5.81
N LEU A 845 55.70 -0.43 -5.93
CA LEU A 845 54.40 -0.24 -5.29
C LEU A 845 53.39 -1.20 -5.93
N ASP A 846 53.51 -2.48 -5.61
CA ASP A 846 52.71 -3.56 -6.16
C ASP A 846 51.43 -3.81 -5.34
N SER A 847 50.62 -4.78 -5.79
CA SER A 847 49.38 -5.15 -5.10
C SER A 847 49.61 -5.59 -3.65
N ASP A 848 50.75 -6.22 -3.38
CA ASP A 848 51.09 -6.78 -2.07
C ASP A 848 51.41 -5.65 -1.08
N TRP A 849 52.09 -4.58 -1.53
CA TRP A 849 52.28 -3.36 -0.74
C TRP A 849 50.94 -2.70 -0.39
N VAL A 850 50.02 -2.59 -1.35
CA VAL A 850 48.69 -2.00 -1.10
C VAL A 850 47.91 -2.80 -0.06
N GLU A 851 47.95 -4.14 -0.11
CA GLU A 851 47.32 -4.99 0.91
C GLU A 851 47.97 -4.82 2.29
N GLN A 852 49.30 -4.74 2.36
CA GLN A 852 50.01 -4.51 3.63
C GLN A 852 49.62 -3.18 4.27
N ILE A 853 49.54 -2.10 3.48
CA ILE A 853 49.13 -0.78 3.99
C ILE A 853 47.68 -0.78 4.46
N ARG A 854 46.78 -1.49 3.77
CA ARG A 854 45.38 -1.64 4.21
C ARG A 854 45.28 -2.37 5.54
N GLU A 855 46.05 -3.43 5.74
CA GLU A 855 46.05 -4.17 7.02
C GLU A 855 46.71 -3.36 8.15
N ALA A 856 47.81 -2.64 7.86
CA ALA A 856 48.43 -1.70 8.81
C ALA A 856 47.46 -0.58 9.23
N TYR A 857 46.65 -0.07 8.30
CA TYR A 857 45.59 0.89 8.61
C TYR A 857 44.51 0.27 9.50
N LYS A 858 44.00 -0.93 9.16
CA LYS A 858 42.99 -1.62 9.99
C LYS A 858 43.47 -1.89 11.43
N ALA A 859 44.78 -2.05 11.63
CA ALA A 859 45.39 -2.22 12.94
C ALA A 859 45.63 -0.89 13.70
N SER A 860 45.68 0.25 13.00
CA SER A 860 45.99 1.56 13.57
C SER A 860 44.73 2.32 14.00
N GLN A 861 44.25 2.06 15.21
CA GLN A 861 43.01 2.67 15.76
C GLN A 861 43.19 4.12 16.26
N GLU A 862 44.44 4.56 16.42
CA GLU A 862 44.80 5.89 16.94
C GLU A 862 44.45 7.02 15.95
N PRO A 863 44.20 8.26 16.44
CA PRO A 863 43.90 9.41 15.58
C PRO A 863 45.01 9.66 14.54
N THR A 864 44.66 9.66 13.25
CA THR A 864 45.65 9.90 12.18
C THR A 864 46.16 11.35 12.18
N LYS A 865 47.48 11.55 12.20
CA LYS A 865 48.11 12.88 12.03
C LYS A 865 47.88 13.42 10.60
N ASN A 866 47.75 14.74 10.45
CA ASN A 866 47.52 15.38 9.13
C ASN A 866 48.60 15.00 8.10
N THR A 867 49.86 14.98 8.53
CA THR A 867 51.02 14.61 7.71
C THR A 867 50.95 13.17 7.18
N VAL A 868 50.38 12.25 7.97
CA VAL A 868 50.23 10.84 7.60
C VAL A 868 49.18 10.67 6.52
N LEU A 869 48.06 11.41 6.60
CA LEU A 869 47.04 11.39 5.55
C LEU A 869 47.57 11.93 4.21
N ILE A 870 48.37 12.99 4.24
CA ILE A 870 49.02 13.56 3.05
C ILE A 870 50.02 12.55 2.45
N GLN A 871 50.84 11.90 3.28
CA GLN A 871 51.79 10.88 2.83
C GLN A 871 51.09 9.64 2.26
N LEU A 872 49.99 9.23 2.90
CA LEU A 872 49.16 8.13 2.44
C LEU A 872 48.63 8.39 1.03
N LEU A 873 48.07 9.58 0.79
CA LEU A 873 47.59 9.98 -0.54
C LEU A 873 48.72 9.97 -1.58
N ASP A 874 49.87 10.57 -1.27
CA ASP A 874 51.02 10.64 -2.18
C ASP A 874 51.55 9.26 -2.59
N LYS A 875 51.59 8.30 -1.66
CA LYS A 875 52.05 6.93 -1.94
C LYS A 875 50.97 6.10 -2.67
N MET A 876 49.71 6.19 -2.24
CA MET A 876 48.60 5.44 -2.83
C MET A 876 48.31 5.85 -4.28
N HIS A 877 48.40 7.15 -4.57
CA HIS A 877 48.27 7.71 -5.93
C HIS A 877 49.27 7.10 -6.92
N LYS A 878 50.49 6.78 -6.46
CA LYS A 878 51.54 6.15 -7.27
C LYS A 878 51.39 4.63 -7.40
N ALA A 879 50.67 4.00 -6.47
CA ALA A 879 50.52 2.55 -6.36
C ALA A 879 49.32 2.00 -7.14
N ILE A 880 48.20 2.75 -7.19
CA ILE A 880 46.96 2.31 -7.82
C ILE A 880 46.87 2.88 -9.24
N PRO A 881 46.41 2.10 -10.25
CA PRO A 881 46.09 2.64 -11.56
C PRO A 881 45.07 3.77 -11.46
N THR A 882 45.49 4.98 -11.79
CA THR A 882 44.67 6.18 -11.68
C THR A 882 43.81 6.38 -12.92
N SER A 883 42.71 7.10 -12.73
CA SER A 883 41.72 7.31 -13.78
C SER A 883 42.15 8.39 -14.80
N GLU A 884 42.07 8.08 -16.10
CA GLU A 884 42.58 8.89 -17.21
C GLU A 884 42.00 10.33 -17.28
N TRP A 885 40.77 10.56 -16.78
CA TRP A 885 40.12 11.88 -16.78
C TRP A 885 40.83 12.96 -15.95
N GLY A 886 41.69 12.57 -15.00
CA GLY A 886 42.48 13.53 -14.22
C GLY A 886 43.42 14.37 -15.08
N GLU A 887 43.81 13.89 -16.27
CA GLU A 887 44.67 14.62 -17.21
C GLU A 887 43.96 15.79 -17.91
N HIS A 888 42.63 15.91 -17.78
CA HIS A 888 41.86 17.00 -18.40
C HIS A 888 41.82 18.29 -17.58
N PHE A 889 42.33 18.26 -16.34
CA PHE A 889 42.34 19.42 -15.46
C PHE A 889 43.75 19.97 -15.33
N GLU A 890 43.94 21.24 -15.66
CA GLU A 890 45.22 21.94 -15.59
C GLU A 890 45.08 23.19 -14.70
N TRP A 891 46.08 23.45 -13.85
CA TRP A 891 46.10 24.66 -13.04
C TRP A 891 46.42 25.87 -13.91
N GLU A 892 45.61 26.93 -13.79
CA GLU A 892 45.88 28.18 -14.49
C GLU A 892 47.01 28.96 -13.77
N GLU A 893 48.09 29.29 -14.51
CA GLU A 893 49.26 29.98 -13.94
C GLU A 893 49.01 31.46 -13.57
N ASN A 894 47.91 32.06 -14.05
CA ASN A 894 47.55 33.45 -13.78
C ASN A 894 46.03 33.65 -13.73
N VAL A 895 45.40 33.21 -12.64
CA VAL A 895 44.03 33.66 -12.33
C VAL A 895 44.15 35.13 -11.95
N SER A 896 43.88 36.04 -12.89
CA SER A 896 43.56 37.42 -12.51
C SER A 896 42.34 37.32 -11.62
N SER A 897 42.53 37.54 -10.32
CA SER A 897 41.46 37.56 -9.34
C SER A 897 40.37 38.51 -9.84
N SER A 898 39.31 38.00 -10.44
CA SER A 898 38.04 38.70 -10.44
C SER A 898 37.51 38.58 -9.01
N THR A 899 38.16 39.27 -8.08
CA THR A 899 37.51 39.80 -6.89
C THR A 899 36.30 40.56 -7.42
N ASP A 900 35.07 40.05 -7.20
CA ASP A 900 33.89 40.92 -7.02
C ASP A 900 32.55 40.21 -6.74
N SER A 901 32.47 38.89 -6.51
CA SER A 901 31.21 38.35 -5.97
C SER A 901 31.38 37.05 -5.17
N TRP A 902 31.91 37.17 -3.95
CA TRP A 902 31.59 36.20 -2.90
C TRP A 902 30.19 36.52 -2.36
N PHE A 903 29.37 35.49 -2.15
CA PHE A 903 28.11 35.67 -1.43
C PHE A 903 28.40 35.93 0.04
N THR A 904 27.55 36.71 0.72
CA THR A 904 27.74 36.99 2.15
C THR A 904 27.63 35.72 2.99
N GLU A 905 26.78 34.78 2.58
CA GLU A 905 26.70 33.43 3.15
C GLU A 905 28.03 32.66 3.08
N GLU A 906 28.81 32.83 2.00
CA GLU A 906 30.12 32.18 1.85
C GLU A 906 31.19 32.82 2.73
N ILE A 907 31.07 34.13 3.01
CA ILE A 907 31.95 34.82 3.96
C ILE A 907 31.73 34.29 5.38
N HIS A 908 30.47 34.12 5.78
CA HIS A 908 30.14 33.44 7.04
C HIS A 908 30.69 32.01 7.07
N GLY A 909 30.64 31.29 5.94
CA GLY A 909 31.24 29.96 5.80
C GLY A 909 32.75 29.95 6.04
N ILE A 910 33.49 30.91 5.49
CA ILE A 910 34.94 31.06 5.72
C ILE A 910 35.25 31.30 7.20
N ASP A 911 34.49 32.18 7.84
CA ASP A 911 34.68 32.50 9.26
C ASP A 911 34.39 31.28 10.15
N PHE A 912 33.35 30.52 9.80
CA PHE A 912 32.97 29.27 10.45
C PHE A 912 34.07 28.20 10.32
N VAL A 913 34.67 28.06 9.14
CA VAL A 913 35.77 27.11 8.88
C VAL A 913 36.99 27.43 9.73
N LEU A 914 37.40 28.70 9.79
CA LEU A 914 38.56 29.09 10.58
C LEU A 914 38.30 28.97 12.08
N TYR A 915 37.08 29.27 12.52
CA TYR A 915 36.69 29.01 13.90
C TYR A 915 36.80 27.52 14.24
N TYR A 916 36.30 26.64 13.37
CA TYR A 916 36.43 25.20 13.56
C TYR A 916 37.89 24.72 13.57
N ALA A 917 38.74 25.30 12.73
CA ALA A 917 40.18 24.99 12.71
C ALA A 917 40.90 25.47 13.98
N GLU A 918 40.47 26.59 14.56
CA GLU A 918 40.97 27.12 15.84
C GLU A 918 40.55 26.22 17.01
N GLN A 919 39.31 25.71 17.01
CA GLN A 919 38.83 24.74 18.02
C GLN A 919 39.56 23.39 18.01
N ASN A 920 40.19 23.02 16.90
CA ASN A 920 40.99 21.80 16.78
C ASN A 920 42.50 22.06 16.92
N ASP A 921 42.92 23.26 17.32
CA ASP A 921 44.32 23.70 17.45
C ASP A 921 45.16 23.54 16.16
N ILE A 922 44.54 23.68 14.97
CA ILE A 922 45.21 23.50 13.67
C ILE A 922 45.61 24.83 13.04
N LEU A 923 44.69 25.80 12.99
CA LEU A 923 44.90 27.10 12.36
C LEU A 923 44.24 28.22 13.17
N ASN A 924 44.92 29.37 13.22
CA ASN A 924 44.35 30.57 13.84
C ASN A 924 43.42 31.31 12.86
N ASN A 925 42.33 31.88 13.38
CA ASN A 925 41.43 32.74 12.63
C ASN A 925 42.03 34.14 12.39
N THR A 926 42.89 34.26 11.37
CA THR A 926 43.52 35.52 10.94
C THR A 926 42.99 35.97 9.58
N THR A 927 43.08 37.27 9.28
CA THR A 927 42.70 37.81 7.97
C THR A 927 43.49 37.18 6.83
N GLU A 928 44.78 36.88 7.05
CA GLU A 928 45.66 36.20 6.10
C GLU A 928 45.15 34.78 5.76
N ASN A 929 44.70 34.02 6.76
CA ASN A 929 44.17 32.68 6.52
C ASN A 929 42.80 32.71 5.81
N LYS A 930 41.99 33.75 6.04
CA LYS A 930 40.74 33.98 5.28
C LYS A 930 41.03 34.20 3.80
N GLU A 931 41.97 35.10 3.49
CA GLU A 931 42.39 35.39 2.11
C GLU A 931 42.96 34.14 1.43
N ARG A 932 43.82 33.37 2.12
CA ARG A 932 44.37 32.10 1.60
C ARG A 932 43.30 31.06 1.29
N LEU A 933 42.30 30.90 2.14
CA LEU A 933 41.19 29.97 1.89
C LEU A 933 40.37 30.40 0.67
N GLN A 934 40.09 31.70 0.54
CA GLN A 934 39.41 32.27 -0.63
C GLN A 934 40.20 32.06 -1.92
N GLU A 935 41.51 32.33 -1.89
CA GLU A 935 42.42 32.09 -3.01
C GLU A 935 42.41 30.61 -3.42
N PHE A 936 42.49 29.70 -2.43
CA PHE A 936 42.48 28.27 -2.68
C PHE A 936 41.18 27.76 -3.31
N ILE A 937 40.01 28.18 -2.79
CA ILE A 937 38.71 27.80 -3.34
C ILE A 937 38.54 28.30 -4.77
N ASN A 938 38.89 29.58 -5.03
CA ASN A 938 38.80 30.14 -6.38
C ASN A 938 39.75 29.44 -7.36
N ALA A 939 40.97 29.11 -6.93
CA ALA A 939 41.91 28.36 -7.75
C ALA A 939 41.36 26.96 -8.10
N CYS A 940 40.73 26.28 -7.14
CA CYS A 940 40.09 24.98 -7.40
C CYS A 940 38.91 25.09 -8.35
N TYR A 941 38.06 26.11 -8.22
CA TYR A 941 36.95 26.34 -9.14
C TYR A 941 37.43 26.62 -10.57
N ALA A 942 38.51 27.39 -10.74
CA ALA A 942 39.15 27.56 -12.04
C ALA A 942 39.70 26.24 -12.59
N PHE A 943 40.40 25.46 -11.74
CA PHE A 943 40.98 24.17 -12.10
C PHE A 943 39.97 23.17 -12.66
N ILE A 944 38.77 23.08 -12.07
CA ILE A 944 37.69 22.19 -12.55
C ILE A 944 36.69 22.86 -13.49
N GLN A 945 36.95 24.12 -13.89
CA GLN A 945 36.05 24.92 -14.73
C GLN A 945 34.61 25.01 -14.17
N TYR A 946 34.48 25.14 -12.85
CA TYR A 946 33.19 25.24 -12.20
C TYR A 946 32.55 26.61 -12.42
N GLU A 947 31.36 26.62 -13.03
CA GLU A 947 30.56 27.83 -13.19
C GLU A 947 29.82 28.14 -11.88
N ARG A 948 30.24 29.21 -11.19
CA ARG A 948 29.57 29.65 -9.96
C ARG A 948 28.09 30.00 -10.23
N PRO A 949 27.17 29.59 -9.35
CA PRO A 949 25.75 29.89 -9.49
C PRO A 949 25.45 31.39 -9.30
N LYS A 950 24.30 31.85 -9.80
CA LYS A 950 23.87 33.26 -9.65
C LYS A 950 23.36 33.63 -8.25
N LYS A 951 23.10 32.61 -7.43
CA LYS A 951 22.63 32.70 -6.05
C LYS A 951 23.37 31.64 -5.24
N PHE A 952 23.46 31.84 -3.93
CA PHE A 952 24.00 30.84 -3.03
C PHE A 952 23.31 29.47 -3.21
N ASP A 953 24.10 28.42 -3.47
CA ASP A 953 23.67 27.02 -3.69
C ASP A 953 24.43 26.05 -2.75
N GLY A 954 24.89 26.57 -1.61
CA GLY A 954 25.73 25.87 -0.64
C GLY A 954 27.21 26.26 -0.69
N PHE A 955 27.88 26.03 0.44
CA PHE A 955 29.31 26.30 0.65
C PHE A 955 30.16 25.05 0.37
N ASP A 956 31.43 25.24 -0.03
CA ASP A 956 32.35 24.12 -0.33
C ASP A 956 33.06 23.62 0.94
N TRP A 957 32.34 22.78 1.68
CA TRP A 957 32.84 22.13 2.90
C TRP A 957 34.00 21.16 2.63
N PHE A 958 34.07 20.60 1.42
CA PHE A 958 35.12 19.66 1.03
C PHE A 958 36.47 20.36 0.88
N LEU A 959 36.53 21.43 0.09
CA LEU A 959 37.77 22.21 -0.07
C LEU A 959 38.21 22.82 1.27
N SER A 960 37.25 23.26 2.08
CA SER A 960 37.54 23.75 3.43
C SER A 960 38.17 22.68 4.33
N THR A 961 37.68 21.44 4.26
CA THR A 961 38.27 20.30 4.98
C THR A 961 39.70 20.01 4.52
N VAL A 962 39.95 20.03 3.20
CA VAL A 962 41.30 19.85 2.62
C VAL A 962 42.25 20.96 3.08
N PHE A 963 41.78 22.21 3.14
CA PHE A 963 42.56 23.34 3.59
C PHE A 963 43.03 23.18 5.05
N ILE A 964 42.14 22.70 5.93
CA ILE A 964 42.49 22.40 7.34
C ILE A 964 43.51 21.25 7.42
N ILE A 965 43.30 20.15 6.68
CA ILE A 965 44.23 19.01 6.65
C ILE A 965 45.63 19.45 6.18
N CYS A 966 45.70 20.38 5.23
CA CYS A 966 46.94 20.90 4.68
C CYS A 966 47.54 22.06 5.50
N GLU A 967 46.99 22.37 6.67
CA GLU A 967 47.47 23.43 7.57
C GLU A 967 47.58 24.79 6.86
N GLY A 968 46.62 25.09 5.97
CA GLY A 968 46.53 26.38 5.28
C GLY A 968 47.60 26.63 4.20
N ASN A 969 48.44 25.64 3.88
CA ASN A 969 49.45 25.76 2.84
C ASN A 969 48.84 25.50 1.44
N ILE A 970 48.69 26.57 0.65
CA ILE A 970 48.04 26.51 -0.67
C ILE A 970 48.69 25.49 -1.62
N GLU A 971 50.03 25.41 -1.66
CA GLU A 971 50.73 24.49 -2.58
C GLU A 971 50.54 23.02 -2.18
N ARG A 972 50.51 22.73 -0.87
CA ARG A 972 50.09 21.40 -0.37
C ARG A 972 48.64 21.10 -0.73
N CYS A 973 47.73 22.08 -0.59
CA CYS A 973 46.33 21.90 -0.94
C CYS A 973 46.15 21.59 -2.43
N LYS A 974 46.81 22.33 -3.32
CA LYS A 974 46.80 22.08 -4.77
C LYS A 974 47.31 20.67 -5.09
N THR A 975 48.45 20.29 -4.50
CA THR A 975 49.01 18.94 -4.67
C THR A 975 48.04 17.86 -4.22
N PHE A 976 47.40 18.05 -3.06
CA PHE A 976 46.40 17.14 -2.51
C PHE A 976 45.20 16.97 -3.47
N ILE A 977 44.64 18.07 -3.99
CA ILE A 977 43.52 18.02 -4.94
C ILE A 977 43.93 17.34 -6.26
N THR A 978 45.10 17.66 -6.80
CA THR A 978 45.61 17.03 -8.03
C THR A 978 45.79 15.52 -7.89
N GLN A 979 46.27 15.06 -6.74
CA GLN A 979 46.41 13.64 -6.45
C GLN A 979 45.04 12.97 -6.22
N LEU A 980 44.14 13.62 -5.48
CA LEU A 980 42.85 13.04 -5.13
C LEU A 980 41.90 12.93 -6.33
N ILE A 981 41.89 13.89 -7.26
CA ILE A 981 41.02 13.83 -8.47
C ILE A 981 41.24 12.56 -9.29
N GLN A 982 42.41 11.95 -9.18
CA GLN A 982 42.75 10.71 -9.87
C GLN A 982 42.08 9.46 -9.29
N PHE A 983 41.39 9.60 -8.16
CA PHE A 983 40.54 8.57 -7.58
C PHE A 983 39.08 8.80 -8.00
N PRO A 984 38.36 7.78 -8.51
CA PRO A 984 36.96 7.92 -8.90
C PRO A 984 36.03 8.37 -7.76
N ILE A 985 36.42 8.11 -6.50
CA ILE A 985 35.63 8.48 -5.33
C ILE A 985 35.44 10.00 -5.17
N THR A 986 36.34 10.79 -5.75
CA THR A 986 36.41 12.24 -5.57
C THR A 986 35.16 12.95 -6.07
N MET A 987 34.47 12.39 -7.07
CA MET A 987 33.20 12.94 -7.56
C MET A 987 32.06 12.86 -6.53
N PHE A 988 32.14 11.93 -5.57
CA PHE A 988 31.20 11.83 -4.45
C PHE A 988 31.61 12.72 -3.27
N LEU A 989 32.92 12.81 -3.01
CA LEU A 989 33.47 13.62 -1.92
C LEU A 989 33.38 15.12 -2.20
N TRP A 990 33.60 15.52 -3.45
CA TRP A 990 33.60 16.90 -3.89
C TRP A 990 32.38 17.18 -4.79
N PRO A 991 31.27 17.68 -4.22
CA PRO A 991 30.00 17.81 -4.93
C PRO A 991 30.08 18.74 -6.14
N ASN A 992 30.93 19.77 -6.09
CA ASN A 992 31.12 20.70 -7.20
C ASN A 992 31.81 20.05 -8.40
N LEU A 993 32.78 19.15 -8.17
CA LEU A 993 33.33 18.28 -9.23
C LEU A 993 32.24 17.35 -9.78
N GLY A 994 31.39 16.80 -8.91
CA GLY A 994 30.26 16.00 -9.34
C GLY A 994 29.30 16.77 -10.27
N LYS A 995 28.95 18.02 -9.92
CA LYS A 995 28.14 18.91 -10.77
C LYS A 995 28.78 19.14 -12.16
N VAL A 996 30.11 19.27 -12.21
CA VAL A 996 30.86 19.42 -13.48
C VAL A 996 30.76 18.15 -14.33
N VAL A 997 30.98 16.97 -13.76
CA VAL A 997 30.87 15.67 -14.46
C VAL A 997 29.45 15.41 -14.94
N ASP A 998 28.45 15.71 -14.11
CA ASP A 998 27.02 15.65 -14.43
C ASP A 998 26.68 16.53 -15.65
N LYS A 999 27.24 17.74 -15.72
CA LYS A 999 27.09 18.65 -16.87
C LYS A 999 27.69 18.07 -18.15
N TYR A 1000 28.87 17.45 -18.08
CA TYR A 1000 29.50 16.79 -19.25
C TYR A 1000 28.68 15.61 -19.75
N THR A 1001 28.14 14.80 -18.85
CA THR A 1001 27.30 13.63 -19.18
C THR A 1001 25.86 14.00 -19.55
N ARG A 1002 25.48 15.28 -19.41
CA ARG A 1002 24.11 15.81 -19.61
C ARG A 1002 23.08 15.16 -18.68
N GLU A 1003 23.50 14.80 -17.48
CA GLU A 1003 22.64 14.25 -16.44
C GLU A 1003 22.56 15.24 -15.27
N GLU A 1004 21.36 15.66 -14.88
CA GLU A 1004 21.18 16.51 -13.71
C GLU A 1004 21.23 15.66 -12.42
N CYS A 1005 22.08 16.05 -11.46
CA CYS A 1005 22.27 15.36 -10.17
C CYS A 1005 22.60 13.85 -10.30
N GLY A 1006 23.28 13.46 -11.37
CA GLY A 1006 23.55 12.07 -11.71
C GLY A 1006 24.37 11.33 -10.66
N ILE A 1007 25.46 11.93 -10.21
CA ILE A 1007 26.34 11.34 -9.17
C ILE A 1007 25.63 11.24 -7.83
N GLN A 1008 24.95 12.31 -7.40
CA GLN A 1008 24.21 12.35 -6.14
C GLN A 1008 23.16 11.25 -6.05
N PHE A 1009 22.33 11.09 -7.09
CA PHE A 1009 21.27 10.08 -7.11
C PHE A 1009 21.82 8.66 -7.29
N THR A 1010 23.00 8.50 -7.88
CA THR A 1010 23.69 7.20 -7.93
C THR A 1010 24.18 6.78 -6.56
N PHE A 1011 24.78 7.69 -5.79
CA PHE A 1011 25.13 7.45 -4.39
C PHE A 1011 23.91 7.01 -3.59
N MET A 1012 22.82 7.80 -3.66
CA MET A 1012 21.59 7.50 -2.93
C MET A 1012 20.99 6.15 -3.33
N GLN A 1013 20.94 5.82 -4.63
CA GLN A 1013 20.40 4.55 -5.11
C GLN A 1013 21.20 3.35 -4.61
N LEU A 1014 22.53 3.42 -4.67
CA LEU A 1014 23.40 2.32 -4.25
C LEU A 1014 23.31 2.08 -2.74
N LEU A 1015 23.28 3.15 -1.95
CA LEU A 1015 23.08 3.07 -0.51
C LEU A 1015 21.71 2.49 -0.17
N GLU A 1016 20.65 2.96 -0.85
CA GLU A 1016 19.28 2.47 -0.63
C GLU A 1016 19.16 0.97 -0.95
N SER A 1017 19.83 0.49 -1.99
CA SER A 1017 19.87 -0.94 -2.35
C SER A 1017 20.51 -1.79 -1.24
N ILE A 1018 21.67 -1.38 -0.73
CA ILE A 1018 22.37 -2.12 0.34
C ILE A 1018 21.57 -2.10 1.64
N VAL A 1019 21.08 -0.92 2.05
CA VAL A 1019 20.30 -0.76 3.29
C VAL A 1019 19.01 -1.57 3.25
N SER A 1020 18.34 -1.63 2.10
CA SER A 1020 17.11 -2.43 1.95
C SER A 1020 17.35 -3.94 2.07
N THR A 1021 18.56 -4.41 1.80
CA THR A 1021 18.89 -5.84 1.90
C THR A 1021 19.43 -6.20 3.28
N GLU A 1022 20.45 -5.48 3.73
CA GLU A 1022 21.24 -5.86 4.90
C GLU A 1022 20.65 -5.29 6.21
N LEU A 1023 19.93 -4.17 6.12
CA LEU A 1023 19.40 -3.42 7.27
C LEU A 1023 17.89 -3.13 7.14
N ALA A 1024 17.15 -4.05 6.52
CA ALA A 1024 15.72 -3.88 6.20
C ALA A 1024 14.84 -3.50 7.41
N HIS A 1025 15.09 -4.12 8.58
CA HIS A 1025 14.33 -3.84 9.81
C HIS A 1025 14.62 -2.44 10.35
N THR A 1026 15.89 -2.02 10.36
CA THR A 1026 16.31 -0.68 10.82
C THR A 1026 15.77 0.39 9.89
N LYS A 1027 15.84 0.16 8.58
CA LYS A 1027 15.23 1.02 7.56
C LYS A 1027 13.73 1.16 7.77
N PHE A 1028 13.02 0.04 7.96
CA PHE A 1028 11.58 0.06 8.19
C PHE A 1028 11.25 0.85 9.46
N ALA A 1029 11.97 0.62 10.56
CA ALA A 1029 11.79 1.35 11.81
C ALA A 1029 11.94 2.85 11.59
N LEU A 1030 13.07 3.30 11.02
CA LEU A 1030 13.35 4.71 10.73
C LEU A 1030 12.24 5.33 9.84
N LYS A 1031 11.89 4.66 8.74
CA LYS A 1031 10.88 5.15 7.81
C LYS A 1031 9.47 5.18 8.43
N SER A 1032 9.15 4.25 9.34
CA SER A 1032 7.83 4.18 9.97
C SER A 1032 7.62 5.21 11.08
N THR A 1033 8.67 5.62 11.78
CA THR A 1033 8.57 6.55 12.93
C THR A 1033 8.96 7.98 12.60
N SER A 1034 10.13 8.19 12.00
CA SER A 1034 10.61 9.53 11.64
C SER A 1034 10.31 9.89 10.20
N GLY A 1035 9.86 8.93 9.41
CA GLY A 1035 9.57 9.16 8.01
C GLY A 1035 10.80 9.44 7.16
N MET A 1036 12.01 9.18 7.64
CA MET A 1036 13.23 9.56 6.95
C MET A 1036 13.78 8.43 6.08
N ASN A 1037 14.22 8.78 4.87
CA ASN A 1037 15.04 7.89 4.06
C ASN A 1037 16.52 8.06 4.44
N TRP A 1038 17.17 6.96 4.80
CA TRP A 1038 18.59 6.99 5.22
C TRP A 1038 19.51 7.54 4.13
N SER A 1039 19.22 7.21 2.86
CA SER A 1039 19.97 7.73 1.72
C SER A 1039 19.97 9.26 1.64
N LEU A 1040 18.88 9.93 2.03
CA LEU A 1040 18.78 11.39 2.06
C LEU A 1040 19.59 11.99 3.23
N ILE A 1041 19.53 11.36 4.42
CA ILE A 1041 20.32 11.77 5.59
C ILE A 1041 21.82 11.67 5.28
N CYS A 1042 22.28 10.50 4.81
CA CYS A 1042 23.69 10.31 4.46
C CYS A 1042 24.15 11.23 3.34
N ASN A 1043 23.28 11.50 2.36
CA ASN A 1043 23.61 12.48 1.33
C ASN A 1043 23.87 13.87 1.95
N SER A 1044 23.02 14.32 2.88
CA SER A 1044 23.27 15.58 3.59
C SER A 1044 24.57 15.56 4.39
N MET A 1045 24.89 14.45 5.06
CA MET A 1045 26.16 14.30 5.81
C MET A 1045 27.38 14.39 4.89
N VAL A 1046 27.38 13.66 3.77
CA VAL A 1046 28.49 13.66 2.80
C VAL A 1046 28.68 15.05 2.18
N LEU A 1047 27.60 15.75 1.83
CA LEU A 1047 27.67 17.10 1.24
C LEU A 1047 28.32 18.14 2.17
N GLN A 1048 28.28 17.94 3.49
CA GLN A 1048 28.98 18.78 4.47
C GLN A 1048 30.21 18.10 5.09
N CYS A 1049 30.76 17.07 4.43
CA CYS A 1049 31.95 16.33 4.88
C CYS A 1049 31.85 15.77 6.32
N PHE A 1050 30.64 15.39 6.73
CA PHE A 1050 30.30 14.91 8.08
C PHE A 1050 30.55 15.92 9.21
N TRP A 1051 30.75 17.20 8.91
CA TRP A 1051 30.85 18.24 9.93
C TRP A 1051 29.56 18.29 10.75
N GLY A 1052 29.71 18.30 12.07
CA GLY A 1052 28.59 18.26 13.04
C GLY A 1052 27.89 16.92 13.17
N PHE A 1053 28.47 15.87 12.58
CA PHE A 1053 28.04 14.49 12.78
C PHE A 1053 29.16 13.60 13.31
N LEU A 1054 30.38 13.73 12.77
CA LEU A 1054 31.53 12.91 13.17
C LEU A 1054 32.62 13.77 13.83
N PRO A 1055 33.37 13.22 14.80
CA PRO A 1055 34.54 13.89 15.35
C PRO A 1055 35.63 14.03 14.28
N TRP A 1056 36.50 15.04 14.44
CA TRP A 1056 37.54 15.37 13.45
C TRP A 1056 38.48 14.19 13.12
N SER A 1057 38.79 13.35 14.11
CA SER A 1057 39.57 12.12 13.91
C SER A 1057 38.90 11.16 12.93
N GLU A 1058 37.58 10.95 13.06
CA GLU A 1058 36.82 10.07 12.18
C GLU A 1058 36.61 10.66 10.78
N ILE A 1059 36.52 11.99 10.64
CA ILE A 1059 36.53 12.66 9.32
C ILE A 1059 37.83 12.36 8.57
N LYS A 1060 38.98 12.42 9.26
CA LYS A 1060 40.28 12.04 8.67
C LYS A 1060 40.32 10.57 8.29
N HIS A 1061 39.80 9.68 9.13
CA HIS A 1061 39.69 8.26 8.82
C HIS A 1061 38.76 8.00 7.63
N PHE A 1062 37.65 8.71 7.51
CA PHE A 1062 36.75 8.61 6.36
C PHE A 1062 37.47 8.95 5.04
N ILE A 1063 38.27 10.02 5.02
CA ILE A 1063 39.08 10.37 3.86
C ILE A 1063 40.15 9.29 3.61
N ALA A 1064 40.81 8.78 4.65
CA ALA A 1064 41.77 7.68 4.52
C ALA A 1064 41.13 6.43 3.90
N VAL A 1065 39.91 6.05 4.33
CA VAL A 1065 39.14 4.94 3.76
C VAL A 1065 38.87 5.16 2.28
N CYS A 1066 38.50 6.38 1.88
CA CYS A 1066 38.24 6.72 0.49
C CYS A 1066 39.50 6.62 -0.40
N VAL A 1067 40.69 6.84 0.17
CA VAL A 1067 41.97 6.70 -0.54
C VAL A 1067 42.45 5.24 -0.57
N LEU A 1068 42.24 4.49 0.51
CA LEU A 1068 42.77 3.15 0.70
C LEU A 1068 41.99 2.06 -0.05
N PHE A 1069 40.67 2.16 -0.06
CA PHE A 1069 39.77 1.09 -0.49
C PHE A 1069 39.08 1.43 -1.81
N SER A 1070 38.28 0.48 -2.32
CA SER A 1070 37.51 0.72 -3.54
C SER A 1070 36.50 1.87 -3.33
N PRO A 1071 36.07 2.57 -4.40
CA PRO A 1071 35.06 3.61 -4.27
C PRO A 1071 33.75 3.14 -3.62
N ASP A 1072 33.45 1.83 -3.65
CA ASP A 1072 32.26 1.25 -3.00
C ASP A 1072 32.25 1.45 -1.47
N TYR A 1073 33.42 1.66 -0.85
CA TYR A 1073 33.53 1.82 0.60
C TYR A 1073 32.88 3.09 1.13
N ILE A 1074 32.63 4.13 0.32
CA ILE A 1074 31.81 5.27 0.77
C ILE A 1074 30.40 4.81 1.13
N ILE A 1075 29.83 3.88 0.35
CA ILE A 1075 28.49 3.33 0.59
C ILE A 1075 28.53 2.42 1.81
N TYR A 1076 29.58 1.61 1.95
CA TYR A 1076 29.73 0.70 3.09
C TYR A 1076 29.94 1.47 4.40
N TYR A 1077 30.66 2.58 4.36
CA TYR A 1077 30.82 3.49 5.50
C TYR A 1077 29.48 4.13 5.88
N CYS A 1078 28.69 4.62 4.91
CA CYS A 1078 27.35 5.13 5.19
C CYS A 1078 26.39 4.04 5.70
N ALA A 1079 26.55 2.78 5.27
CA ALA A 1079 25.78 1.66 5.81
C ALA A 1079 26.23 1.27 7.23
N SER A 1080 27.52 1.39 7.56
CA SER A 1080 28.01 1.10 8.92
C SER A 1080 27.54 2.12 9.94
N LEU A 1081 27.36 3.39 9.54
CA LEU A 1081 26.72 4.41 10.39
C LEU A 1081 25.28 4.00 10.77
N LEU A 1082 24.47 3.51 9.82
CA LEU A 1082 23.13 3.01 10.14
C LEU A 1082 23.17 1.78 11.05
N ASN A 1083 24.12 0.88 10.80
CA ASN A 1083 24.32 -0.32 11.60
C ASN A 1083 24.71 0.03 13.05
N HIS A 1084 25.54 1.07 13.25
CA HIS A 1084 25.86 1.61 14.56
C HIS A 1084 24.61 2.11 15.29
N CYS A 1085 23.78 2.89 14.60
CA CYS A 1085 22.56 3.46 15.17
C CYS A 1085 21.42 2.46 15.38
N GLN A 1086 21.54 1.18 15.02
CA GLN A 1086 20.43 0.23 15.04
C GLN A 1086 19.74 0.14 16.41
N ARG A 1087 20.50 0.12 17.50
CA ARG A 1087 19.94 0.07 18.87
C ARG A 1087 19.26 1.38 19.24
N ALA A 1088 19.96 2.51 19.04
CA ALA A 1088 19.44 3.85 19.33
C ALA A 1088 18.15 4.16 18.56
N ILE A 1089 18.07 3.79 17.27
CA ILE A 1089 16.84 3.95 16.46
C ILE A 1089 15.71 3.14 17.10
N MET A 1090 15.95 1.90 17.51
CA MET A 1090 14.93 1.04 18.09
C MET A 1090 14.44 1.56 19.46
N GLU A 1091 15.34 2.09 20.29
CA GLU A 1091 14.99 2.72 21.57
C GLU A 1091 14.19 4.02 21.34
N ASN A 1092 14.65 4.87 20.42
CA ASN A 1092 13.98 6.13 20.08
C ASN A 1092 12.59 5.92 19.47
N VAL A 1093 12.40 4.84 18.70
CA VAL A 1093 11.08 4.39 18.22
C VAL A 1093 10.13 4.13 19.38
N THR A 1094 10.60 3.47 20.45
CA THR A 1094 9.76 3.23 21.64
C THR A 1094 9.50 4.49 22.45
N ALA A 1095 10.47 5.41 22.50
CA ALA A 1095 10.38 6.67 23.24
C ALA A 1095 9.70 7.81 22.47
N ARG A 1096 9.25 7.58 21.22
CA ARG A 1096 8.67 8.59 20.31
C ARG A 1096 9.58 9.80 20.07
N ARG A 1097 10.90 9.60 20.09
CA ARG A 1097 11.88 10.66 19.80
C ARG A 1097 12.08 10.82 18.29
N ILE A 1098 12.22 12.06 17.83
CA ILE A 1098 12.29 12.42 16.41
C ILE A 1098 13.74 12.49 15.93
N TRP A 1099 14.12 11.65 14.95
CA TRP A 1099 15.41 11.73 14.25
C TRP A 1099 15.38 12.88 13.22
N PRO A 1100 16.50 13.55 12.88
CA PRO A 1100 17.90 13.28 13.19
C PRO A 1100 18.44 14.00 14.45
N ASP A 1101 17.62 14.72 15.22
CA ASP A 1101 18.09 15.52 16.37
C ASP A 1101 18.75 14.69 17.50
N TYR A 1102 18.58 13.36 17.47
CA TYR A 1102 19.19 12.40 18.38
C TYR A 1102 20.15 11.42 17.66
N ILE A 1103 20.65 11.78 16.46
CA ILE A 1103 21.79 11.08 15.86
C ILE A 1103 23.01 11.43 16.68
N ASP A 1104 23.69 10.39 17.19
CA ASP A 1104 24.95 10.51 17.89
C ASP A 1104 25.95 9.52 17.29
N PHE A 1105 27.12 10.04 16.91
CA PHE A 1105 28.24 9.27 16.41
C PHE A 1105 29.54 9.58 17.16
N GLU A 1106 29.50 10.20 18.34
CA GLU A 1106 30.70 10.48 19.15
C GLU A 1106 31.45 9.18 19.50
N ASP A 1107 30.71 8.11 19.76
CA ASP A 1107 31.26 6.77 20.04
C ASP A 1107 31.52 5.94 18.78
N TYR A 1108 31.20 6.47 17.59
CA TYR A 1108 31.45 5.75 16.35
C TYR A 1108 32.96 5.70 16.07
N ARG A 1109 33.46 4.48 15.85
CA ARG A 1109 34.85 4.25 15.40
C ARG A 1109 34.80 3.37 14.17
N CYS A 1110 35.23 3.88 13.02
CA CYS A 1110 35.17 3.13 11.75
C CYS A 1110 35.90 1.78 11.81
N HIS A 1111 36.98 1.69 12.58
CA HIS A 1111 37.78 0.48 12.76
C HIS A 1111 36.97 -0.73 13.28
N HIS A 1112 35.97 -0.49 14.13
CA HIS A 1112 35.09 -1.55 14.65
C HIS A 1112 34.17 -2.15 13.57
N TYR A 1113 33.98 -1.45 12.46
CA TYR A 1113 33.04 -1.82 11.41
C TYR A 1113 33.71 -2.38 10.14
N PHE A 1114 35.04 -2.46 10.05
CA PHE A 1114 35.71 -3.04 8.87
C PHE A 1114 35.25 -4.47 8.57
N LYS A 1115 35.02 -5.30 9.58
CA LYS A 1115 34.48 -6.65 9.36
C LYS A 1115 33.13 -6.64 8.65
N PHE A 1116 32.29 -5.65 8.96
CA PHE A 1116 31.00 -5.46 8.29
C PHE A 1116 31.20 -4.90 6.89
N MET A 1117 32.05 -3.88 6.69
CA MET A 1117 32.34 -3.31 5.37
C MET A 1117 32.97 -4.36 4.43
N ASP A 1118 33.95 -5.14 4.88
CA ASP A 1118 34.58 -6.23 4.12
C ASP A 1118 33.56 -7.33 3.74
N MET A 1119 32.54 -7.57 4.57
CA MET A 1119 31.44 -8.49 4.24
C MET A 1119 30.58 -7.93 3.11
N LEU A 1120 30.28 -6.63 3.14
CA LEU A 1120 29.54 -5.95 2.08
C LEU A 1120 30.32 -5.95 0.76
N ASP A 1121 31.62 -5.66 0.81
CA ASP A 1121 32.51 -5.69 -0.35
C ASP A 1121 32.55 -7.08 -1.01
N LYS A 1122 32.60 -8.15 -0.21
CA LYS A 1122 32.52 -9.53 -0.75
C LYS A 1122 31.19 -9.86 -1.44
N ARG A 1123 30.08 -9.25 -1.00
CA ARG A 1123 28.73 -9.50 -1.56
C ARG A 1123 28.39 -8.58 -2.73
N TYR A 1124 28.87 -7.33 -2.67
CA TYR A 1124 28.39 -6.23 -3.51
C TYR A 1124 29.52 -5.44 -4.18
N GLY A 1125 30.77 -5.83 -4.01
CA GLY A 1125 31.93 -5.13 -4.55
C GLY A 1125 31.88 -5.01 -6.08
N ASN A 1126 32.50 -3.95 -6.60
CA ASN A 1126 32.51 -3.54 -8.00
C ASN A 1126 31.15 -3.07 -8.53
N LYS A 1127 30.32 -2.39 -7.72
CA LYS A 1127 29.02 -1.84 -8.18
C LYS A 1127 29.12 -0.39 -8.66
N ILE A 1128 30.01 0.42 -8.07
CA ILE A 1128 30.23 1.81 -8.47
C ILE A 1128 31.03 1.87 -9.77
N LEU A 1129 32.24 1.30 -9.80
CA LEU A 1129 33.17 1.43 -10.94
C LEU A 1129 32.55 1.11 -12.32
N PRO A 1130 31.72 0.06 -12.50
CA PRO A 1130 31.09 -0.21 -13.81
C PRO A 1130 30.01 0.79 -14.20
N LYS A 1131 29.31 1.41 -13.23
CA LYS A 1131 28.30 2.46 -13.50
C LYS A 1131 28.94 3.79 -13.92
N PHE A 1132 30.22 3.99 -13.59
CA PHE A 1132 31.00 5.19 -13.90
C PHE A 1132 32.12 4.97 -14.92
N ALA A 1133 32.12 3.85 -15.64
CA ALA A 1133 32.94 3.72 -16.85
C ALA A 1133 32.44 4.76 -17.87
N LEU A 1134 32.97 5.98 -17.78
CA LEU A 1134 32.63 7.15 -18.56
C LEU A 1134 32.80 6.84 -20.04
N LYS A 1135 31.75 6.34 -20.69
CA LYS A 1135 31.62 6.31 -22.15
C LYS A 1135 31.38 7.75 -22.61
N GLY A 1136 32.45 8.55 -22.73
CA GLY A 1136 32.31 9.91 -23.24
C GLY A 1136 33.45 10.89 -22.96
N PHE A 1137 34.47 10.52 -22.18
CA PHE A 1137 35.68 11.35 -22.02
C PHE A 1137 36.76 11.08 -23.09
N SER A 1138 36.49 10.17 -24.05
CA SER A 1138 37.34 9.90 -25.21
C SER A 1138 36.95 10.69 -26.45
#